data_AF-A0A0U4NAR7-F1
#
_entry.id   AF-A0A0U4NAR7-F1
#
_cell.length_a   1.000
_cell.length_b   1.000
_cell.length_c   1.000
_cell.angle_alpha   90.00
_cell.angle_beta   90.00
_cell.angle_gamma   90.00
#
_symmetry.space_group_name_H-M   'P 1'
#
loop_
_entity.id
_entity.type
_entity.pdbx_description
1 polymer ?
#
loop_
_entity_poly.entity_id
_entity_poly.type
_entity_poly.pdbx_seq_one_letter_code
_entity_poly.pdbx_strand_id
1 'polypeptide(L)'
;MKNLWLLLCITGLISCGSGGGDSPAPAPTPVVTNKVVQVTVNGTGQVRLSDGQVCQQSCNLTVSNSNIELTPVAAEATQFDSWQQDCSGTGSCRLDLTTLSTAKVVASFVPRHVALRLTSQPGGSIDYSAGTLTGSCSSSCSITVPFGTNVALQAKANTYSDFTGWQNICSATATSPRCEFVLREEANIVANFATQQVELKIVVSGPGEISSPTLSTPCRTDCNYKVNAGTQVELKASADAGQRFSGFNLPCLNATPCTVTMETNRTVTAGFVADEPAADDNVITLTNPTSQALTNYPLQFARPFVAGEITQAPQLKLAEQLLPTQADIKQRYPDGSVRHAIISVLIPEIAPNSTVRLQLVNQPVSTNQTGLSQAQMLADAFDFDAQIKAVFADNQTQQRSARELLSKGKFSYWVQGPIATTVLIADHSEERTGDFGADTHRSVRPLFYATFWPALNKVQVRFVGEVSNTQALQDQTYDLTLLGGAKAPQVLYQQTELPHLAMTRWTRQFWLGEQVPVLSLNHQLGYLSKTRLLPNFDLKRKVPETTMATQFSNWQKTAKDLYNIGFWQKSMPAAGGRQDLGLYPSWTVRWLFTGDWRMTEIALRQAELSGAWPIHLREGGSGRTFDEARLVSGLGRILSINPGGRPTLWFKSDRLTWPETAAGDRIQVVSALASNSWVPDVAHHPDLASAQYLLTGDYYFLEQSWFSAAYTTMNNNAGAGGSTLGRGPTGSEGALYSGEARAQGWALRSRVHAASVSPDNSPERAYLELLTVKALEIWEGLYDVANPAAKYPDLRTFGRSKIGPKEFPYAAGAPSPLGQWSHSEQKETTFSDGYYDYSKAAAGASPWMAHLVILALGRAEELGYPAGPMKGFVGRMLTGPATTEGFPLELLSAYRQPSIRQPDGLWFTNWLQVQDAYLATYRAEEIARYATGVTIDAEFGYNAIVLATSAYLTDLPGGAQLYKFYSERWGNLVELDRSPKWALKPR
;
A
#
# COMPACT_ATOMS: atom_id res chain seq x y z
N MET A 1 33.11 -52.40 32.87
CA MET A 1 32.48 -53.68 32.42
C MET A 1 31.81 -53.39 31.08
N LYS A 2 32.12 -53.97 29.92
CA LYS A 2 33.08 -55.02 29.45
C LYS A 2 33.75 -54.47 28.14
N ASN A 3 35.06 -54.62 27.87
CA ASN A 3 35.78 -55.71 27.15
C ASN A 3 35.22 -56.04 25.73
N LEU A 4 35.99 -56.27 24.63
CA LEU A 4 37.46 -56.23 24.32
C LEU A 4 37.65 -56.29 22.75
N TRP A 5 38.76 -55.90 22.07
CA TRP A 5 39.91 -56.70 21.49
C TRP A 5 40.69 -55.77 20.47
N LEU A 6 42.03 -55.52 20.51
CA LEU A 6 43.24 -56.19 19.91
C LEU A 6 43.39 -56.09 18.33
N LEU A 7 44.56 -56.03 17.60
CA LEU A 7 46.05 -55.91 17.77
C LEU A 7 46.72 -55.81 16.32
N LEU A 8 47.96 -55.46 15.86
CA LEU A 8 49.35 -55.01 16.28
C LEU A 8 49.81 -53.82 15.31
N CYS A 9 50.98 -53.51 14.67
CA CYS A 9 52.44 -53.85 14.45
C CYS A 9 53.16 -52.56 13.86
N ILE A 10 54.48 -52.22 13.80
CA ILE A 10 55.86 -52.83 13.93
C ILE A 10 56.45 -53.38 12.58
N THR A 11 57.66 -53.09 12.01
CA THR A 11 58.89 -52.19 12.18
C THR A 11 59.75 -52.22 10.87
N GLY A 12 60.87 -51.51 10.57
CA GLY A 12 61.65 -50.39 11.18
C GLY A 12 63.21 -50.39 10.96
N LEU A 13 63.85 -49.24 10.60
CA LEU A 13 65.30 -48.83 10.75
C LEU A 13 66.39 -49.41 9.77
N ILE A 14 67.45 -48.74 9.23
CA ILE A 14 68.51 -47.72 9.59
C ILE A 14 69.89 -48.29 10.04
N SER A 15 71.05 -47.70 9.60
CA SER A 15 72.40 -47.80 10.25
C SER A 15 73.50 -46.84 9.68
N CYS A 16 74.61 -46.55 10.41
CA CYS A 16 75.68 -45.51 10.18
C CYS A 16 77.08 -45.79 10.88
N GLY A 17 78.26 -45.44 10.30
CA GLY A 17 79.64 -45.40 10.91
C GLY A 17 80.82 -45.94 10.02
N SER A 18 82.09 -45.47 9.98
CA SER A 18 82.91 -44.55 10.82
C SER A 18 83.65 -43.35 10.10
N GLY A 19 84.99 -43.18 10.04
CA GLY A 19 85.70 -41.84 9.97
C GLY A 19 86.88 -41.56 8.97
N GLY A 20 88.03 -41.03 9.46
CA GLY A 20 89.32 -40.84 8.72
C GLY A 20 89.83 -39.38 8.59
N GLY A 21 91.14 -39.04 8.47
CA GLY A 21 92.41 -39.82 8.42
C GLY A 21 93.28 -39.75 9.70
N ASP A 22 94.59 -39.45 9.74
CA ASP A 22 95.61 -39.05 8.71
C ASP A 22 97.09 -39.10 9.26
N SER A 23 98.12 -38.85 8.40
CA SER A 23 99.53 -38.43 8.68
C SER A 23 100.62 -39.48 9.09
N PRO A 24 101.95 -39.20 8.92
CA PRO A 24 102.92 -40.24 8.44
C PRO A 24 104.22 -40.53 9.25
N ALA A 25 104.85 -41.71 9.01
CA ALA A 25 106.29 -42.05 9.23
C ALA A 25 106.68 -43.42 8.57
N PRO A 26 107.97 -43.82 8.43
CA PRO A 26 108.41 -44.88 7.48
C PRO A 26 109.08 -46.16 8.07
N ALA A 27 109.55 -47.06 7.17
CA ALA A 27 110.40 -48.28 7.32
C ALA A 27 109.69 -49.65 7.08
N PRO A 28 110.40 -50.75 6.68
CA PRO A 28 109.82 -51.79 5.80
C PRO A 28 109.55 -53.17 6.43
N THR A 29 108.57 -53.92 5.90
CA THR A 29 108.38 -55.39 6.03
C THR A 29 107.35 -55.90 4.97
N PRO A 30 106.97 -57.20 4.86
CA PRO A 30 106.54 -57.80 3.57
C PRO A 30 105.09 -57.52 3.11
N VAL A 31 104.84 -57.84 1.83
CA VAL A 31 103.60 -57.58 1.09
C VAL A 31 102.41 -58.39 1.62
N VAL A 32 101.33 -57.68 1.96
CA VAL A 32 99.96 -58.21 2.03
C VAL A 32 99.17 -57.67 0.84
N THR A 33 98.34 -58.50 0.20
CA THR A 33 97.53 -58.10 -0.96
C THR A 33 96.32 -57.27 -0.55
N ASN A 34 96.41 -55.97 -0.79
CA ASN A 34 95.35 -54.99 -0.61
C ASN A 34 94.09 -55.30 -1.44
N LYS A 35 92.90 -55.11 -0.85
CA LYS A 35 91.58 -55.20 -1.52
C LYS A 35 90.95 -53.81 -1.64
N VAL A 36 90.11 -53.59 -2.65
CA VAL A 36 89.56 -52.25 -2.95
C VAL A 36 88.04 -52.21 -2.85
N VAL A 37 87.48 -51.14 -2.28
CA VAL A 37 86.05 -50.84 -2.28
C VAL A 37 85.83 -49.52 -3.03
N GLN A 38 85.18 -49.57 -4.19
CA GLN A 38 84.81 -48.40 -4.98
C GLN A 38 83.43 -47.91 -4.50
N VAL A 39 83.38 -46.80 -3.77
CA VAL A 39 82.12 -46.21 -3.30
C VAL A 39 81.78 -45.03 -4.19
N THR A 40 80.61 -45.06 -4.82
CA THR A 40 80.01 -43.91 -5.51
C THR A 40 78.99 -43.25 -4.60
N VAL A 41 79.03 -41.92 -4.49
CA VAL A 41 78.06 -41.14 -3.69
C VAL A 41 77.27 -40.26 -4.65
N ASN A 42 76.00 -40.61 -4.87
CA ASN A 42 75.07 -39.84 -5.68
C ASN A 42 74.20 -38.96 -4.78
N GLY A 43 74.24 -37.64 -4.98
CA GLY A 43 73.57 -36.67 -4.11
C GLY A 43 74.39 -36.33 -2.85
N THR A 44 73.84 -35.48 -2.00
CA THR A 44 74.56 -34.95 -0.83
C THR A 44 74.39 -35.87 0.38
N GLY A 45 75.47 -36.53 0.79
CA GLY A 45 75.53 -37.40 1.95
C GLY A 45 76.94 -37.94 2.13
N GLN A 46 77.13 -38.91 3.01
CA GLN A 46 78.40 -39.60 3.18
C GLN A 46 78.21 -41.09 3.47
N VAL A 47 79.00 -41.92 2.80
CA VAL A 47 79.17 -43.32 3.15
C VAL A 47 80.30 -43.46 4.14
N ARG A 48 80.08 -44.25 5.18
CA ARG A 48 81.02 -44.50 6.26
C ARG A 48 81.26 -46.01 6.34
N LEU A 49 82.50 -46.43 6.60
CA LEU A 49 82.93 -47.83 6.61
C LEU A 49 83.34 -48.25 8.02
N SER A 50 83.06 -49.49 8.40
CA SER A 50 83.23 -49.98 9.78
C SER A 50 84.68 -50.08 10.27
N ASP A 51 85.68 -49.96 9.39
CA ASP A 51 87.11 -50.01 9.74
C ASP A 51 87.68 -48.66 10.19
N GLY A 52 87.16 -47.56 9.66
CA GLY A 52 87.71 -46.24 9.89
C GLY A 52 87.50 -45.21 8.78
N GLN A 53 86.88 -45.54 7.65
CA GLN A 53 86.94 -44.69 6.42
C GLN A 53 85.60 -44.03 6.03
N VAL A 54 85.66 -42.87 5.35
CA VAL A 54 84.51 -42.07 4.87
C VAL A 54 84.69 -41.73 3.40
N CYS A 55 83.59 -41.76 2.65
CA CYS A 55 83.48 -41.11 1.35
C CYS A 55 82.27 -40.18 1.32
N GLN A 56 82.53 -38.86 1.24
CA GLN A 56 81.51 -37.81 1.04
C GLN A 56 81.25 -37.50 -0.44
N GLN A 57 82.09 -38.07 -1.31
CA GLN A 57 82.03 -38.05 -2.77
C GLN A 57 82.61 -39.40 -3.27
N SER A 58 82.42 -39.71 -4.55
CA SER A 58 82.87 -40.99 -5.12
C SER A 58 84.38 -41.21 -4.96
N CYS A 59 84.76 -42.42 -4.52
CA CYS A 59 86.10 -42.74 -4.02
C CYS A 59 86.50 -44.19 -4.32
N ASN A 60 87.79 -44.49 -4.18
CA ASN A 60 88.32 -45.86 -4.13
C ASN A 60 89.09 -46.02 -2.82
N LEU A 61 88.58 -46.88 -1.94
CA LEU A 61 89.17 -47.15 -0.63
C LEU A 61 89.92 -48.48 -0.64
N THR A 62 91.02 -48.56 0.10
CA THR A 62 91.79 -49.81 0.27
C THR A 62 91.55 -50.36 1.67
N VAL A 63 91.15 -51.62 1.74
CA VAL A 63 90.83 -52.33 2.99
C VAL A 63 91.65 -53.62 3.10
N SER A 64 92.10 -53.92 4.32
CA SER A 64 92.81 -55.16 4.67
C SER A 64 91.88 -56.24 5.23
N ASN A 65 90.73 -55.84 5.80
CA ASN A 65 89.74 -56.73 6.36
C ASN A 65 88.93 -57.45 5.26
N SER A 66 88.61 -58.73 5.49
CA SER A 66 87.81 -59.53 4.54
C SER A 66 86.30 -59.41 4.73
N ASN A 67 85.84 -58.54 5.63
CA ASN A 67 84.43 -58.20 5.81
C ASN A 67 84.34 -56.74 6.27
N ILE A 68 83.45 -55.95 5.67
CA ILE A 68 83.35 -54.50 5.91
C ILE A 68 81.89 -54.05 5.82
N GLU A 69 81.45 -53.21 6.75
CA GLU A 69 80.08 -52.69 6.80
C GLU A 69 80.06 -51.22 6.37
N LEU A 70 79.42 -50.96 5.23
CA LEU A 70 79.20 -49.65 4.64
C LEU A 70 77.84 -49.11 5.06
N THR A 71 77.80 -47.83 5.41
CA THR A 71 76.64 -47.27 6.09
C THR A 71 76.44 -45.79 5.74
N PRO A 72 75.22 -45.36 5.36
CA PRO A 72 75.02 -44.05 4.73
C PRO A 72 74.41 -43.03 5.69
N VAL A 73 75.11 -41.90 5.89
CA VAL A 73 74.59 -40.73 6.63
C VAL A 73 74.16 -39.66 5.63
N ALA A 74 72.89 -39.28 5.66
CA ALA A 74 72.38 -38.17 4.88
C ALA A 74 72.86 -36.81 5.44
N ALA A 75 72.83 -35.78 4.60
CA ALA A 75 72.95 -34.39 5.06
C ALA A 75 71.57 -33.88 5.54
N GLU A 76 71.52 -32.76 6.26
CA GLU A 76 70.31 -32.26 6.92
C GLU A 76 69.09 -32.10 5.98
N ALA A 77 69.36 -31.69 4.73
CA ALA A 77 68.38 -31.45 3.67
C ALA A 77 68.19 -32.65 2.70
N THR A 78 68.83 -33.79 2.95
CA THR A 78 68.67 -35.02 2.16
C THR A 78 68.20 -36.18 3.04
N GLN A 79 67.84 -37.28 2.39
CA GLN A 79 67.63 -38.57 3.02
C GLN A 79 68.36 -39.63 2.21
N PHE A 80 68.81 -40.70 2.87
CA PHE A 80 69.30 -41.87 2.15
C PHE A 80 68.11 -42.55 1.46
N ASP A 81 68.29 -42.87 0.18
CA ASP A 81 67.27 -43.49 -0.66
C ASP A 81 67.55 -44.99 -0.79
N SER A 82 68.70 -45.36 -1.36
CA SER A 82 69.02 -46.76 -1.67
C SER A 82 70.50 -47.02 -1.91
N TRP A 83 70.91 -48.26 -1.65
CA TRP A 83 72.16 -48.84 -2.14
C TRP A 83 71.98 -49.50 -3.52
N GLN A 84 73.04 -49.50 -4.33
CA GLN A 84 73.11 -50.22 -5.61
C GLN A 84 74.49 -50.87 -5.83
N GLN A 85 74.60 -51.72 -6.86
CA GLN A 85 75.75 -52.58 -7.19
C GLN A 85 75.94 -53.73 -6.17
N ASP A 86 77.13 -53.93 -5.59
CA ASP A 86 77.39 -55.01 -4.62
C ASP A 86 76.68 -54.80 -3.27
N CYS A 87 76.01 -53.65 -3.11
CA CYS A 87 75.10 -53.33 -2.02
C CYS A 87 73.66 -53.15 -2.52
N SER A 88 72.68 -53.47 -1.69
CA SER A 88 71.25 -53.18 -1.97
C SER A 88 70.46 -52.90 -0.69
N GLY A 89 69.27 -52.31 -0.82
CA GLY A 89 68.40 -51.95 0.31
C GLY A 89 68.71 -50.57 0.91
N THR A 90 68.15 -50.31 2.11
CA THR A 90 68.05 -48.96 2.71
C THR A 90 68.70 -48.81 4.09
N GLY A 91 69.37 -49.85 4.60
CA GLY A 91 70.06 -49.86 5.91
C GLY A 91 71.60 -49.84 5.79
N SER A 92 72.30 -50.54 6.70
CA SER A 92 73.68 -50.97 6.44
C SER A 92 73.73 -51.81 5.17
N CYS A 93 74.85 -51.74 4.46
CA CYS A 93 75.31 -52.80 3.58
C CYS A 93 76.54 -53.47 4.21
N ARG A 94 76.61 -54.80 4.18
CA ARG A 94 77.82 -55.54 4.57
C ARG A 94 78.39 -56.27 3.36
N LEU A 95 79.64 -55.95 3.01
CA LEU A 95 80.38 -56.67 1.97
C LEU A 95 81.23 -57.77 2.61
N ASP A 96 81.15 -58.97 2.05
CA ASP A 96 82.17 -59.99 2.24
C ASP A 96 83.19 -59.89 1.10
N LEU A 97 84.46 -59.74 1.47
CA LEU A 97 85.59 -59.57 0.55
C LEU A 97 86.53 -60.77 0.59
N THR A 98 86.12 -61.93 1.13
CA THR A 98 86.94 -63.16 1.12
C THR A 98 87.30 -63.60 -0.30
N THR A 99 86.40 -63.42 -1.27
CA THR A 99 86.56 -63.81 -2.68
C THR A 99 86.78 -62.65 -3.65
N LEU A 100 86.54 -61.40 -3.23
CA LEU A 100 86.63 -60.21 -4.09
C LEU A 100 87.93 -59.42 -3.83
N SER A 101 88.70 -59.15 -4.89
CA SER A 101 89.82 -58.20 -4.87
C SER A 101 89.35 -56.74 -5.05
N THR A 102 88.17 -56.54 -5.64
CA THR A 102 87.50 -55.24 -5.75
C THR A 102 85.99 -55.42 -5.67
N ALA A 103 85.33 -54.60 -4.85
CA ALA A 103 83.87 -54.45 -4.81
C ALA A 103 83.46 -53.03 -5.20
N LYS A 104 82.23 -52.85 -5.69
CA LYS A 104 81.67 -51.57 -6.14
C LYS A 104 80.30 -51.35 -5.55
N VAL A 105 80.05 -50.16 -5.01
CA VAL A 105 78.82 -49.83 -4.29
C VAL A 105 78.39 -48.40 -4.59
N VAL A 106 77.09 -48.13 -4.70
CA VAL A 106 76.55 -46.79 -4.91
C VAL A 106 75.59 -46.46 -3.78
N ALA A 107 75.78 -45.32 -3.12
CA ALA A 107 74.81 -44.74 -2.21
C ALA A 107 74.03 -43.62 -2.91
N SER A 108 72.70 -43.70 -2.90
CA SER A 108 71.79 -42.68 -3.42
C SER A 108 71.24 -41.83 -2.27
N PHE A 109 71.36 -40.50 -2.37
CA PHE A 109 70.79 -39.52 -1.45
C PHE A 109 69.89 -38.54 -2.20
N VAL A 110 68.62 -38.43 -1.79
CA VAL A 110 67.60 -37.59 -2.44
C VAL A 110 67.17 -36.42 -1.54
N PRO A 111 66.64 -35.31 -2.09
CA PRO A 111 66.16 -34.19 -1.29
C PRO A 111 65.05 -34.60 -0.30
N ARG A 112 65.26 -34.32 0.98
CA ARG A 112 64.27 -34.55 2.04
C ARG A 112 63.09 -33.61 1.82
N HIS A 113 61.88 -34.14 1.96
CA HIS A 113 60.64 -33.37 1.89
C HIS A 113 59.92 -33.41 3.25
N VAL A 114 59.15 -32.37 3.54
CA VAL A 114 58.45 -32.15 4.81
C VAL A 114 57.04 -31.61 4.55
N ALA A 115 56.10 -32.04 5.40
CA ALA A 115 54.68 -31.69 5.27
C ALA A 115 54.33 -30.45 6.10
N LEU A 116 53.43 -29.62 5.55
CA LEU A 116 52.79 -28.51 6.24
C LEU A 116 51.28 -28.69 6.15
N ARG A 117 50.64 -28.82 7.31
CA ARG A 117 49.18 -28.84 7.43
C ARG A 117 48.67 -27.50 7.93
N LEU A 118 47.68 -26.97 7.24
CA LEU A 118 47.03 -25.69 7.54
C LEU A 118 45.57 -25.95 7.90
N THR A 119 45.09 -25.35 8.99
CA THR A 119 43.70 -25.42 9.41
C THR A 119 43.16 -24.01 9.66
N SER A 120 42.11 -23.63 8.95
CA SER A 120 41.40 -22.38 9.16
C SER A 120 40.15 -22.63 9.99
N GLN A 121 40.03 -21.98 11.15
CA GLN A 121 38.79 -22.01 11.93
C GLN A 121 37.66 -21.23 11.21
N PRO A 122 36.38 -21.50 11.52
CA PRO A 122 35.27 -20.72 10.98
C PRO A 122 35.44 -19.22 11.24
N GLY A 123 35.42 -18.43 10.15
CA GLY A 123 35.61 -16.97 10.20
C GLY A 123 36.64 -16.43 9.21
N GLY A 124 37.43 -17.28 8.55
CA GLY A 124 38.38 -16.82 7.53
C GLY A 124 39.08 -17.94 6.75
N SER A 125 40.10 -17.57 5.97
CA SER A 125 41.00 -18.47 5.23
C SER A 125 42.47 -18.18 5.53
N ILE A 126 43.36 -19.10 5.13
CA ILE A 126 44.81 -18.95 5.13
C ILE A 126 45.30 -18.94 3.69
N ASP A 127 45.76 -17.80 3.19
CA ASP A 127 46.53 -17.73 1.95
C ASP A 127 47.99 -18.11 2.27
N TYR A 128 48.65 -18.90 1.41
CA TYR A 128 49.99 -19.44 1.67
C TYR A 128 50.93 -19.32 0.47
N SER A 129 52.22 -19.18 0.78
CA SER A 129 53.35 -19.26 -0.16
C SER A 129 54.46 -20.11 0.46
N ALA A 130 54.91 -21.15 -0.23
CA ALA A 130 55.93 -22.08 0.22
C ALA A 130 56.89 -22.39 -0.94
N GLY A 131 58.03 -21.70 -0.98
CA GLY A 131 58.95 -21.73 -2.12
C GLY A 131 58.28 -21.18 -3.38
N THR A 132 58.03 -22.04 -4.38
CA THR A 132 57.31 -21.70 -5.62
C THR A 132 55.82 -22.03 -5.58
N LEU A 133 55.32 -22.72 -4.56
CA LEU A 133 53.91 -23.06 -4.43
C LEU A 133 53.14 -21.94 -3.73
N THR A 134 52.02 -21.51 -4.31
CA THR A 134 51.07 -20.59 -3.68
C THR A 134 49.65 -21.18 -3.71
N GLY A 135 48.80 -20.75 -2.77
CA GLY A 135 47.42 -21.21 -2.69
C GLY A 135 46.64 -20.59 -1.53
N SER A 136 45.42 -21.10 -1.30
CA SER A 136 44.55 -20.68 -0.21
C SER A 136 43.86 -21.87 0.44
N CYS A 137 43.65 -21.81 1.75
CA CYS A 137 43.02 -22.85 2.55
C CYS A 137 41.86 -22.29 3.39
N SER A 138 40.64 -22.74 3.11
CA SER A 138 39.42 -22.30 3.79
C SER A 138 38.92 -23.21 4.91
N SER A 139 39.54 -24.39 5.11
CA SER A 139 39.16 -25.34 6.17
C SER A 139 40.35 -26.18 6.67
N SER A 140 40.78 -27.20 5.92
CA SER A 140 41.98 -27.97 6.25
C SER A 140 42.69 -28.46 4.98
N CYS A 141 44.00 -28.25 4.91
CA CYS A 141 44.83 -28.51 3.74
C CYS A 141 46.18 -29.07 4.17
N SER A 142 46.83 -29.86 3.29
CA SER A 142 48.17 -30.40 3.51
C SER A 142 49.00 -30.26 2.25
N ILE A 143 50.19 -29.68 2.37
CA ILE A 143 51.16 -29.55 1.26
C ILE A 143 52.50 -30.13 1.68
N THR A 144 53.29 -30.60 0.71
CA THR A 144 54.61 -31.19 0.94
C THR A 144 55.65 -30.42 0.11
N VAL A 145 56.70 -29.94 0.75
CA VAL A 145 57.75 -29.11 0.13
C VAL A 145 59.15 -29.59 0.55
N PRO A 146 60.22 -29.22 -0.17
CA PRO A 146 61.60 -29.55 0.23
C PRO A 146 61.95 -29.03 1.63
N PHE A 147 62.83 -29.75 2.33
CA PHE A 147 63.41 -29.33 3.60
C PHE A 147 64.09 -27.96 3.46
N GLY A 148 63.86 -27.07 4.43
CA GLY A 148 64.43 -25.72 4.43
C GLY A 148 63.65 -24.71 3.57
N THR A 149 62.46 -25.08 3.07
CA THR A 149 61.60 -24.14 2.33
C THR A 149 61.12 -22.99 3.23
N ASN A 150 61.31 -21.75 2.76
CA ASN A 150 60.68 -20.58 3.37
C ASN A 150 59.17 -20.61 3.11
N VAL A 151 58.39 -20.46 4.17
CA VAL A 151 56.93 -20.42 4.16
C VAL A 151 56.45 -19.05 4.67
N ALA A 152 55.54 -18.43 3.93
CA ALA A 152 54.79 -17.26 4.37
C ALA A 152 53.29 -17.57 4.34
N LEU A 153 52.60 -17.29 5.44
CA LEU A 153 51.16 -17.47 5.62
C LEU A 153 50.49 -16.13 5.89
N GLN A 154 49.31 -15.94 5.33
CA GLN A 154 48.47 -14.75 5.48
C GLN A 154 47.05 -15.18 5.85
N ALA A 155 46.67 -14.99 7.11
CA ALA A 155 45.29 -15.13 7.55
C ALA A 155 44.43 -14.00 6.95
N LYS A 156 43.22 -14.35 6.54
CA LYS A 156 42.26 -13.47 5.91
C LYS A 156 40.87 -13.71 6.50
N ALA A 157 40.45 -12.83 7.39
CA ALA A 157 39.13 -12.92 8.00
C ALA A 157 38.03 -12.55 7.00
N ASN A 158 36.81 -13.03 7.25
CA ASN A 158 35.61 -12.65 6.50
C ASN A 158 34.99 -11.36 7.03
N THR A 159 33.97 -10.83 6.34
CA THR A 159 33.32 -9.55 6.64
C THR A 159 32.72 -9.43 8.05
N TYR A 160 32.55 -10.53 8.78
CA TYR A 160 31.88 -10.59 10.08
C TYR A 160 32.76 -11.17 11.20
N SER A 161 34.06 -11.35 10.96
CA SER A 161 34.98 -11.95 11.92
C SER A 161 36.31 -11.22 11.97
N ASP A 162 36.95 -11.20 13.13
CA ASP A 162 38.31 -10.71 13.31
C ASP A 162 39.28 -11.89 13.40
N PHE A 163 40.51 -11.73 12.90
CA PHE A 163 41.58 -12.71 13.13
C PHE A 163 42.08 -12.58 14.57
N THR A 164 42.03 -13.68 15.34
CA THR A 164 42.36 -13.69 16.77
C THR A 164 43.69 -14.38 17.10
N GLY A 165 44.30 -15.06 16.14
CA GLY A 165 45.70 -15.46 16.22
C GLY A 165 46.05 -16.85 15.70
N TRP A 166 47.34 -17.08 15.57
CA TRP A 166 47.92 -18.36 15.15
C TRP A 166 48.20 -19.30 16.33
N GLN A 167 48.20 -20.61 16.07
CA GLN A 167 48.73 -21.63 17.00
C GLN A 167 50.05 -22.22 16.50
N ASN A 168 50.69 -23.02 17.37
CA ASN A 168 51.92 -23.78 17.11
C ASN A 168 53.09 -22.87 16.67
N ILE A 169 53.85 -23.19 15.62
CA ILE A 169 55.06 -22.45 15.24
C ILE A 169 54.81 -20.95 14.95
N CYS A 170 53.60 -20.59 14.51
CA CYS A 170 53.22 -19.19 14.29
C CYS A 170 52.72 -18.45 15.54
N SER A 171 52.53 -19.12 16.68
CA SER A 171 51.94 -18.52 17.91
C SER A 171 52.71 -17.31 18.45
N ALA A 172 54.03 -17.23 18.22
CA ALA A 172 54.84 -16.07 18.58
C ALA A 172 54.47 -14.79 17.81
N THR A 173 53.74 -14.91 16.69
CA THR A 173 53.23 -13.79 15.87
C THR A 173 51.76 -13.45 16.18
N ALA A 174 51.28 -13.80 17.39
CA ALA A 174 49.86 -13.90 17.78
C ALA A 174 48.86 -12.89 17.18
N THR A 175 49.19 -11.59 17.09
CA THR A 175 48.29 -10.54 16.57
C THR A 175 48.56 -10.11 15.13
N SER A 176 49.62 -10.62 14.51
CA SER A 176 49.92 -10.40 13.09
C SER A 176 49.15 -11.42 12.24
N PRO A 177 48.33 -10.99 11.27
CA PRO A 177 47.72 -11.92 10.32
C PRO A 177 48.74 -12.52 9.35
N ARG A 178 50.00 -12.05 9.34
CA ARG A 178 51.11 -12.62 8.57
C ARG A 178 52.08 -13.38 9.48
N CYS A 179 52.42 -14.61 9.13
CA CYS A 179 53.46 -15.42 9.78
C CYS A 179 54.46 -15.93 8.73
N GLU A 180 55.75 -15.89 9.05
CA GLU A 180 56.82 -16.40 8.17
C GLU A 180 57.81 -17.26 8.96
N PHE A 181 58.21 -18.40 8.38
CA PHE A 181 59.13 -19.36 9.02
C PHE A 181 59.80 -20.28 7.98
N VAL A 182 60.78 -21.08 8.43
CA VAL A 182 61.48 -22.07 7.59
C VAL A 182 61.01 -23.47 7.97
N LEU A 183 60.44 -24.22 7.02
CA LEU A 183 59.92 -25.57 7.28
C LEU A 183 61.06 -26.60 7.26
N ARG A 184 61.42 -27.12 8.44
CA ARG A 184 62.45 -28.16 8.64
C ARG A 184 61.90 -29.51 9.12
N GLU A 185 60.70 -29.51 9.69
CA GLU A 185 60.01 -30.70 10.18
C GLU A 185 58.52 -30.62 9.82
N GLU A 186 57.73 -31.66 10.09
CA GLU A 186 56.29 -31.59 9.84
C GLU A 186 55.61 -30.56 10.78
N ALA A 187 54.92 -29.58 10.20
CA ALA A 187 54.27 -28.51 10.94
C ALA A 187 52.75 -28.55 10.75
N ASN A 188 52.02 -28.36 11.85
CA ASN A 188 50.58 -28.18 11.87
C ASN A 188 50.29 -26.74 12.34
N ILE A 189 49.52 -25.95 11.60
CA ILE A 189 49.29 -24.53 11.90
C ILE A 189 47.80 -24.21 11.81
N VAL A 190 47.27 -23.56 12.85
CA VAL A 190 45.85 -23.19 12.95
C VAL A 190 45.71 -21.66 12.95
N ALA A 191 44.86 -21.12 12.08
CA ALA A 191 44.38 -19.74 12.16
C ALA A 191 43.05 -19.70 12.92
N ASN A 192 42.96 -18.82 13.92
CA ASN A 192 41.75 -18.61 14.70
C ASN A 192 41.10 -17.29 14.32
N PHE A 193 39.77 -17.29 14.30
CA PHE A 193 38.94 -16.12 14.05
C PHE A 193 37.85 -16.06 15.11
N ALA A 194 37.36 -14.87 15.43
CA ALA A 194 36.18 -14.69 16.28
C ALA A 194 35.15 -13.84 15.54
N THR A 195 33.89 -14.28 15.54
CA THR A 195 32.79 -13.52 14.95
C THR A 195 32.53 -12.27 15.78
N GLN A 196 32.43 -11.13 15.11
CA GLN A 196 32.13 -9.84 15.73
C GLN A 196 30.74 -9.87 16.39
N GLN A 197 30.56 -9.09 17.46
CA GLN A 197 29.25 -8.90 18.10
C GLN A 197 28.75 -7.47 17.88
N VAL A 198 27.48 -7.36 17.51
CA VAL A 198 26.75 -6.10 17.32
C VAL A 198 25.53 -6.06 18.22
N GLU A 199 25.06 -4.86 18.53
CA GLU A 199 23.94 -4.63 19.46
C GLU A 199 22.61 -4.46 18.73
N LEU A 200 21.61 -5.26 19.12
CA LEU A 200 20.21 -5.05 18.79
C LEU A 200 19.52 -4.41 19.99
N LYS A 201 19.17 -3.13 19.89
CA LYS A 201 18.24 -2.47 20.79
C LYS A 201 16.81 -2.66 20.32
N ILE A 202 15.93 -3.09 21.22
CA ILE A 202 14.48 -3.13 21.02
C ILE A 202 13.85 -2.10 21.99
N VAL A 203 12.99 -1.24 21.45
CA VAL A 203 12.21 -0.24 22.20
C VAL A 203 10.74 -0.63 22.09
N VAL A 204 10.12 -1.08 23.18
CA VAL A 204 8.69 -1.36 23.23
C VAL A 204 7.93 -0.16 23.79
N SER A 205 6.92 0.30 23.07
CA SER A 205 6.05 1.41 23.48
C SER A 205 4.60 0.94 23.56
N GLY A 206 3.97 1.11 24.73
CA GLY A 206 2.67 0.53 25.05
C GLY A 206 2.73 -0.93 25.50
N PRO A 207 1.62 -1.53 25.97
CA PRO A 207 1.63 -2.84 26.64
C PRO A 207 1.60 -4.00 25.63
N GLY A 208 2.70 -4.76 25.60
CA GLY A 208 2.89 -5.94 24.76
C GLY A 208 4.34 -6.42 24.86
N GLU A 209 4.69 -7.42 24.06
CA GLU A 209 6.04 -7.98 24.01
C GLU A 209 6.54 -8.29 22.59
N ILE A 210 7.86 -8.25 22.44
CA ILE A 210 8.58 -8.74 21.26
C ILE A 210 9.37 -9.99 21.63
N SER A 211 9.11 -11.08 20.92
CA SER A 211 9.77 -12.38 21.09
C SER A 211 10.55 -12.78 19.83
N SER A 212 11.58 -13.61 19.98
CA SER A 212 12.31 -14.22 18.86
C SER A 212 13.21 -15.36 19.36
N PRO A 213 13.46 -16.43 18.58
CA PRO A 213 14.37 -17.52 18.97
C PRO A 213 15.82 -17.09 19.24
N THR A 214 16.25 -15.91 18.76
CA THR A 214 17.60 -15.38 18.98
C THR A 214 17.72 -14.49 20.22
N LEU A 215 16.63 -14.27 20.97
CA LEU A 215 16.61 -13.46 22.18
C LEU A 215 16.55 -14.35 23.41
N SER A 216 17.33 -14.02 24.45
CA SER A 216 17.36 -14.78 25.72
C SER A 216 16.04 -14.73 26.49
N THR A 217 15.29 -13.63 26.36
CA THR A 217 13.96 -13.40 26.92
C THR A 217 13.15 -12.49 26.00
N PRO A 218 11.80 -12.57 25.99
CA PRO A 218 10.95 -11.57 25.33
C PRO A 218 11.21 -10.16 25.90
N CYS A 219 11.19 -9.16 25.02
CA CYS A 219 11.32 -7.76 25.38
C CYS A 219 9.95 -7.12 25.64
N ARG A 220 9.81 -6.37 26.75
CA ARG A 220 8.57 -5.66 27.14
C ARG A 220 8.77 -4.14 27.36
N THR A 221 10.00 -3.65 27.25
CA THR A 221 10.38 -2.24 27.48
C THR A 221 11.57 -1.86 26.56
N ASP A 222 12.57 -1.13 27.06
CA ASP A 222 13.86 -0.93 26.39
C ASP A 222 14.82 -2.08 26.72
N CYS A 223 15.16 -2.89 25.73
CA CYS A 223 16.01 -4.08 25.88
C CYS A 223 17.20 -4.02 24.91
N ASN A 224 18.39 -4.45 25.34
CA ASN A 224 19.58 -4.53 24.49
C ASN A 224 20.11 -5.96 24.46
N TYR A 225 20.41 -6.48 23.27
CA TYR A 225 20.88 -7.84 23.05
C TYR A 225 22.15 -7.82 22.18
N LYS A 226 23.16 -8.60 22.56
CA LYS A 226 24.34 -8.84 21.71
C LYS A 226 24.06 -9.98 20.75
N VAL A 227 24.28 -9.75 19.47
CA VAL A 227 24.04 -10.71 18.39
C VAL A 227 25.31 -10.83 17.55
N ASN A 228 25.63 -12.03 17.08
CA ASN A 228 26.77 -12.25 16.19
C ASN A 228 26.53 -11.57 14.84
N ALA A 229 27.56 -10.92 14.29
CA ALA A 229 27.48 -10.20 13.03
C ALA A 229 27.05 -11.12 11.86
N GLY A 230 26.18 -10.61 10.99
CA GLY A 230 25.57 -11.35 9.87
C GLY A 230 24.35 -12.23 10.23
N THR A 231 23.98 -12.35 11.51
CA THR A 231 22.79 -13.12 11.94
C THR A 231 21.49 -12.45 11.48
N GLN A 232 20.52 -13.23 10.99
CA GLN A 232 19.14 -12.76 10.80
C GLN A 232 18.30 -13.01 12.06
N VAL A 233 17.59 -11.98 12.53
CA VAL A 233 16.77 -11.99 13.74
C VAL A 233 15.30 -11.76 13.35
N GLU A 234 14.42 -12.73 13.63
CA GLU A 234 12.98 -12.66 13.31
C GLU A 234 12.17 -12.26 14.55
N LEU A 235 11.79 -10.99 14.66
CA LEU A 235 11.02 -10.41 15.76
C LEU A 235 9.51 -10.59 15.56
N LYS A 236 8.84 -11.14 16.59
CA LYS A 236 7.40 -11.44 16.64
C LYS A 236 6.74 -10.65 17.76
N ALA A 237 5.76 -9.83 17.41
CA ALA A 237 4.99 -9.03 18.36
C ALA A 237 3.79 -9.80 18.91
N SER A 238 3.55 -9.69 20.22
CA SER A 238 2.36 -10.17 20.91
C SER A 238 1.81 -9.03 21.77
N ALA A 239 0.55 -8.67 21.59
CA ALA A 239 -0.08 -7.57 22.34
C ALA A 239 -0.66 -8.10 23.66
N ASP A 240 -0.56 -7.30 24.73
CA ASP A 240 -1.23 -7.64 25.98
C ASP A 240 -2.77 -7.50 25.85
N ALA A 241 -3.53 -8.08 26.78
CA ALA A 241 -4.99 -8.08 26.71
C ALA A 241 -5.58 -6.66 26.65
N GLY A 242 -6.48 -6.43 25.69
CA GLY A 242 -7.05 -5.10 25.42
C GLY A 242 -6.10 -4.14 24.69
N GLN A 243 -4.99 -4.64 24.12
CA GLN A 243 -4.09 -3.89 23.24
C GLN A 243 -4.02 -4.54 21.86
N ARG A 244 -3.66 -3.74 20.85
CA ARG A 244 -3.33 -4.19 19.49
C ARG A 244 -1.92 -3.71 19.15
N PHE A 245 -1.21 -4.51 18.36
CA PHE A 245 0.05 -4.08 17.77
C PHE A 245 -0.21 -2.96 16.74
N SER A 246 0.57 -1.89 16.77
CA SER A 246 0.49 -0.74 15.84
C SER A 246 1.65 -0.69 14.83
N GLY A 247 2.64 -1.58 14.95
CA GLY A 247 3.68 -1.79 13.95
C GLY A 247 5.11 -1.72 14.50
N PHE A 248 6.07 -2.04 13.63
CA PHE A 248 7.49 -1.77 13.85
C PHE A 248 7.92 -0.53 13.07
N ASN A 249 8.87 0.23 13.63
CA ASN A 249 9.57 1.32 12.93
C ASN A 249 10.79 0.78 12.15
N LEU A 250 11.49 1.67 11.44
CA LEU A 250 12.77 1.37 10.77
C LEU A 250 13.75 0.66 11.72
N PRO A 251 14.51 -0.36 11.24
CA PRO A 251 14.57 -0.86 9.86
C PRO A 251 13.36 -1.71 9.42
N CYS A 252 12.48 -2.11 10.33
CA CYS A 252 11.35 -3.03 10.07
C CYS A 252 10.02 -2.35 9.70
N LEU A 253 10.05 -1.15 9.10
CA LEU A 253 8.83 -0.40 8.79
C LEU A 253 7.88 -1.21 7.88
N ASN A 254 6.68 -1.52 8.37
CA ASN A 254 5.66 -2.38 7.74
C ASN A 254 5.96 -3.90 7.68
N ALA A 255 6.95 -4.43 8.41
CA ALA A 255 7.29 -5.87 8.40
C ALA A 255 6.72 -6.63 9.61
N THR A 256 5.86 -7.63 9.38
CA THR A 256 5.31 -8.51 10.44
C THR A 256 5.29 -9.98 9.98
N PRO A 257 6.14 -10.88 10.53
CA PRO A 257 7.22 -10.61 11.49
C PRO A 257 8.31 -9.69 10.92
N CYS A 258 9.11 -9.11 11.81
CA CYS A 258 10.19 -8.18 11.49
C CYS A 258 11.52 -8.93 11.41
N THR A 259 12.12 -9.05 10.22
CA THR A 259 13.42 -9.72 10.06
C THR A 259 14.54 -8.70 9.89
N VAL A 260 15.55 -8.73 10.77
CA VAL A 260 16.70 -7.82 10.77
C VAL A 260 18.01 -8.59 10.57
N THR A 261 18.79 -8.24 9.55
CA THR A 261 20.19 -8.70 9.44
C THR A 261 21.10 -7.83 10.29
N MET A 262 21.77 -8.45 11.25
CA MET A 262 22.64 -7.80 12.23
C MET A 262 24.06 -7.60 11.68
N GLU A 263 24.21 -6.69 10.72
CA GLU A 263 25.52 -6.33 10.13
C GLU A 263 26.26 -5.25 10.94
N THR A 264 25.51 -4.44 11.68
CA THR A 264 25.92 -3.29 12.48
C THR A 264 24.96 -3.15 13.67
N ASN A 265 25.22 -2.25 14.61
CA ASN A 265 24.26 -1.97 15.69
C ASN A 265 22.94 -1.46 15.09
N ARG A 266 21.81 -2.02 15.53
CA ARG A 266 20.46 -1.68 15.07
C ARG A 266 19.58 -1.31 16.27
N THR A 267 18.69 -0.35 16.07
CA THR A 267 17.53 -0.13 16.97
C THR A 267 16.26 -0.47 16.22
N VAL A 268 15.34 -1.18 16.86
CA VAL A 268 13.97 -1.45 16.38
C VAL A 268 12.99 -0.91 17.42
N THR A 269 12.01 -0.11 17.01
CA THR A 269 10.87 0.27 17.87
C THR A 269 9.65 -0.56 17.51
N ALA A 270 8.89 -0.99 18.52
CA ALA A 270 7.64 -1.72 18.42
C ALA A 270 6.53 -0.95 19.17
N GLY A 271 5.40 -0.72 18.50
CA GLY A 271 4.26 -0.01 19.08
C GLY A 271 3.08 -0.92 19.43
N PHE A 272 2.47 -0.67 20.59
CA PHE A 272 1.21 -1.25 21.04
C PHE A 272 0.28 -0.11 21.47
N VAL A 273 -0.99 -0.18 21.09
CA VAL A 273 -2.02 0.81 21.45
C VAL A 273 -3.29 0.09 21.87
N ALA A 274 -4.17 0.75 22.62
CA ALA A 274 -5.41 0.11 23.11
C ALA A 274 -6.26 -0.46 21.96
N ASP A 275 -6.68 -1.71 22.10
CA ASP A 275 -7.68 -2.37 21.26
C ASP A 275 -9.08 -1.97 21.75
N GLU A 276 -9.34 -0.67 21.69
CA GLU A 276 -10.59 -0.07 22.12
C GLU A 276 -11.77 -0.73 21.39
N PRO A 277 -12.83 -1.17 22.10
CA PRO A 277 -14.07 -1.53 21.44
C PRO A 277 -14.60 -0.30 20.69
N ALA A 278 -15.20 -0.50 19.51
CA ALA A 278 -15.72 0.58 18.70
C ALA A 278 -16.67 1.45 19.53
N ALA A 279 -16.24 2.67 19.86
CA ALA A 279 -16.93 3.46 20.87
C ALA A 279 -18.23 3.98 20.27
N ASP A 280 -19.32 3.64 20.94
CA ASP A 280 -20.67 4.04 20.56
C ASP A 280 -21.01 5.46 21.07
N ASP A 281 -20.03 6.09 21.73
CA ASP A 281 -20.05 7.39 22.40
C ASP A 281 -19.51 8.51 21.50
N ASN A 282 -19.90 9.76 21.78
CA ASN A 282 -19.46 10.95 21.04
C ASN A 282 -18.02 11.37 21.41
N VAL A 283 -17.05 10.52 21.05
CA VAL A 283 -15.62 10.74 21.30
C VAL A 283 -14.83 10.61 20.00
N ILE A 284 -13.67 11.27 19.91
CA ILE A 284 -12.65 10.98 18.90
C ILE A 284 -11.38 10.49 19.58
N THR A 285 -10.61 9.68 18.88
CA THR A 285 -9.34 9.13 19.36
C THR A 285 -8.21 9.64 18.47
N LEU A 286 -7.20 10.28 19.09
CA LEU A 286 -6.00 10.75 18.43
C LEU A 286 -4.84 9.84 18.83
N THR A 287 -4.14 9.24 17.87
CA THR A 287 -2.92 8.46 18.11
C THR A 287 -1.75 9.14 17.39
N ASN A 288 -0.73 9.53 18.17
CA ASN A 288 0.54 10.02 17.65
C ASN A 288 1.41 8.82 17.23
N PRO A 289 1.71 8.63 15.92
CA PRO A 289 2.53 7.51 15.45
C PRO A 289 4.03 7.81 15.49
N THR A 290 4.45 8.97 16.03
CA THR A 290 5.83 9.45 15.96
C THR A 290 6.57 9.30 17.28
N SER A 291 7.91 9.31 17.20
CA SER A 291 8.82 9.27 18.36
C SER A 291 8.99 10.63 19.07
N GLN A 292 8.22 11.66 18.69
CA GLN A 292 8.28 13.01 19.28
C GLN A 292 6.92 13.41 19.87
N ALA A 293 6.92 14.29 20.87
CA ALA A 293 5.68 14.83 21.43
C ALA A 293 5.09 15.87 20.48
N LEU A 294 3.77 15.80 20.23
CA LEU A 294 3.05 16.77 19.41
C LEU A 294 2.47 17.85 20.32
N THR A 295 3.13 19.01 20.41
CA THR A 295 2.71 20.13 21.27
C THR A 295 2.00 21.22 20.48
N ASN A 296 0.96 21.82 21.09
CA ASN A 296 0.07 22.82 20.46
C ASN A 296 -0.41 22.42 19.05
N TYR A 297 -0.70 21.13 18.85
CA TYR A 297 -0.91 20.55 17.53
C TYR A 297 -2.18 21.13 16.86
N PRO A 298 -2.09 21.75 15.67
CA PRO A 298 -3.24 22.31 14.98
C PRO A 298 -4.10 21.20 14.36
N LEU A 299 -5.28 20.98 14.95
CA LEU A 299 -6.24 19.99 14.49
C LEU A 299 -7.51 20.69 13.99
N GLN A 300 -7.71 20.66 12.67
CA GLN A 300 -8.99 20.98 12.02
C GLN A 300 -9.54 19.70 11.38
N PHE A 301 -10.82 19.41 11.63
CA PHE A 301 -11.55 18.25 11.13
C PHE A 301 -13.04 18.58 11.05
N ALA A 302 -13.86 17.67 10.54
CA ALA A 302 -15.31 17.79 10.60
C ALA A 302 -15.96 16.54 11.24
N ARG A 303 -17.18 16.70 11.76
CA ARG A 303 -17.95 15.57 12.29
C ARG A 303 -19.45 15.75 12.08
N PRO A 304 -20.18 14.68 11.70
CA PRO A 304 -21.62 14.62 11.91
C PRO A 304 -21.96 14.32 13.37
N PHE A 305 -23.17 14.66 13.78
CA PHE A 305 -23.67 14.47 15.15
C PHE A 305 -25.04 13.79 15.16
N VAL A 306 -25.47 13.28 16.33
CA VAL A 306 -26.83 12.76 16.54
C VAL A 306 -27.78 13.92 16.89
N ALA A 307 -29.02 13.87 16.40
CA ALA A 307 -30.05 14.86 16.69
C ALA A 307 -30.30 15.02 18.20
N GLY A 308 -30.60 16.23 18.65
CA GLY A 308 -30.79 16.61 20.05
C GLY A 308 -29.53 16.64 20.92
N GLU A 309 -28.43 15.97 20.53
CA GLU A 309 -27.26 15.77 21.41
C GLU A 309 -26.42 17.04 21.60
N ILE A 310 -26.00 17.67 20.51
CA ILE A 310 -25.26 18.93 20.50
C ILE A 310 -26.22 20.04 20.07
N THR A 311 -26.91 20.64 21.03
CA THR A 311 -27.96 21.64 20.77
C THR A 311 -27.42 22.96 20.21
N GLN A 312 -26.24 23.40 20.64
CA GLN A 312 -25.68 24.72 20.29
C GLN A 312 -24.40 24.62 19.46
N ALA A 313 -23.30 24.13 20.03
CA ALA A 313 -22.03 23.91 19.35
C ALA A 313 -21.21 22.80 20.07
N PRO A 314 -20.38 22.02 19.36
CA PRO A 314 -19.52 21.01 19.97
C PRO A 314 -18.24 21.65 20.55
N GLN A 315 -17.90 21.29 21.79
CA GLN A 315 -16.61 21.58 22.43
C GLN A 315 -15.87 20.28 22.77
N LEU A 316 -14.56 20.29 22.60
CA LEU A 316 -13.70 19.14 22.95
C LEU A 316 -13.32 19.17 24.44
N LYS A 317 -13.35 18.00 25.07
CA LYS A 317 -12.97 17.78 26.46
C LYS A 317 -11.90 16.69 26.53
N LEU A 318 -10.75 17.00 27.12
CA LEU A 318 -9.64 16.08 27.38
C LEU A 318 -9.65 15.69 28.86
N ALA A 319 -9.98 14.43 29.15
CA ALA A 319 -10.33 13.99 30.50
C ALA A 319 -11.42 14.90 31.13
N GLU A 320 -11.10 15.64 32.19
CA GLU A 320 -12.00 16.62 32.81
C GLU A 320 -11.83 18.07 32.31
N GLN A 321 -10.80 18.36 31.51
CA GLN A 321 -10.53 19.71 31.01
C GLN A 321 -11.26 19.99 29.70
N LEU A 322 -12.09 21.04 29.68
CA LEU A 322 -12.61 21.63 28.44
C LEU A 322 -11.49 22.35 27.68
N LEU A 323 -11.33 22.05 26.39
CA LEU A 323 -10.38 22.72 25.52
C LEU A 323 -11.03 23.94 24.84
N PRO A 324 -10.28 25.05 24.60
CA PRO A 324 -10.72 26.10 23.71
C PRO A 324 -11.01 25.51 22.33
N THR A 325 -12.28 25.52 21.92
CA THR A 325 -12.76 24.86 20.70
C THR A 325 -13.52 25.86 19.85
N GLN A 326 -13.26 25.88 18.54
CA GLN A 326 -14.00 26.65 17.55
C GLN A 326 -14.80 25.67 16.68
N ALA A 327 -16.08 25.93 16.46
CA ALA A 327 -16.97 25.01 15.74
C ALA A 327 -17.89 25.74 14.74
N ASP A 328 -17.50 25.70 13.47
CA ASP A 328 -18.22 26.28 12.34
C ASP A 328 -19.32 25.32 11.87
N ILE A 329 -20.56 25.61 12.28
CA ILE A 329 -21.72 24.75 12.04
C ILE A 329 -22.15 24.83 10.57
N LYS A 330 -22.05 23.72 9.84
CA LYS A 330 -22.44 23.61 8.43
C LYS A 330 -23.87 23.13 8.24
N GLN A 331 -24.38 22.33 9.17
CA GLN A 331 -25.76 21.85 9.14
C GLN A 331 -26.39 21.79 10.53
N ARG A 332 -27.69 22.04 10.61
CA ARG A 332 -28.56 21.72 11.74
C ARG A 332 -29.66 20.73 11.39
N TYR A 333 -30.17 20.05 12.40
CA TYR A 333 -31.40 19.26 12.32
C TYR A 333 -32.64 20.17 12.52
N PRO A 334 -33.87 19.72 12.18
CA PRO A 334 -35.09 20.51 12.36
C PRO A 334 -35.44 20.89 13.81
N ASP A 335 -34.86 20.20 14.80
CA ASP A 335 -34.95 20.55 16.23
C ASP A 335 -33.97 21.68 16.64
N GLY A 336 -33.16 22.15 15.69
CA GLY A 336 -32.11 23.15 15.90
C GLY A 336 -30.76 22.59 16.35
N SER A 337 -30.63 21.30 16.65
CA SER A 337 -29.33 20.72 17.06
C SER A 337 -28.34 20.71 15.89
N VAL A 338 -27.04 20.65 16.19
CA VAL A 338 -25.99 20.49 15.19
C VAL A 338 -26.14 19.12 14.50
N ARG A 339 -26.07 19.11 13.16
CA ARG A 339 -26.03 17.92 12.31
C ARG A 339 -24.63 17.68 11.74
N HIS A 340 -23.93 18.76 11.36
CA HIS A 340 -22.54 18.72 10.86
C HIS A 340 -21.81 20.02 11.20
N ALA A 341 -20.54 19.92 11.61
CA ALA A 341 -19.68 21.06 11.90
C ALA A 341 -18.21 20.79 11.54
N ILE A 342 -17.49 21.86 11.18
CA ILE A 342 -16.02 21.88 11.09
C ILE A 342 -15.48 22.41 12.42
N ILE A 343 -14.59 21.65 13.05
CA ILE A 343 -14.07 21.88 14.39
C ILE A 343 -12.58 22.19 14.29
N SER A 344 -12.12 23.25 14.97
CA SER A 344 -10.72 23.65 15.04
C SER A 344 -10.27 23.81 16.49
N VAL A 345 -9.11 23.25 16.82
CA VAL A 345 -8.53 23.21 18.17
C VAL A 345 -7.00 23.17 18.08
N LEU A 346 -6.32 23.67 19.11
CA LEU A 346 -4.91 23.33 19.37
C LEU A 346 -4.87 22.26 20.47
N ILE A 347 -4.35 21.07 20.16
CA ILE A 347 -4.18 20.03 21.18
C ILE A 347 -2.92 20.35 21.99
N PRO A 348 -3.00 20.52 23.33
CA PRO A 348 -1.85 21.01 24.11
C PRO A 348 -0.61 20.11 24.00
N GLU A 349 -0.79 18.80 24.19
CA GLU A 349 0.25 17.79 23.99
C GLU A 349 -0.36 16.43 23.62
N ILE A 350 0.32 15.67 22.75
CA ILE A 350 0.16 14.21 22.59
C ILE A 350 1.55 13.58 22.65
N ALA A 351 1.81 12.77 23.69
CA ALA A 351 3.13 12.15 23.93
C ALA A 351 3.55 11.19 22.80
N PRO A 352 4.86 10.87 22.65
CA PRO A 352 5.36 9.95 21.62
C PRO A 352 4.64 8.59 21.63
N ASN A 353 4.33 8.05 20.45
CA ASN A 353 3.64 6.76 20.25
C ASN A 353 2.32 6.56 21.04
N SER A 354 1.76 7.63 21.61
CA SER A 354 0.65 7.57 22.57
C SER A 354 -0.71 7.80 21.92
N THR A 355 -1.78 7.55 22.69
CA THR A 355 -3.16 7.75 22.28
C THR A 355 -3.93 8.56 23.32
N VAL A 356 -4.68 9.57 22.88
CA VAL A 356 -5.58 10.37 23.72
C VAL A 356 -7.01 10.32 23.19
N ARG A 357 -7.99 10.38 24.09
CA ARG A 357 -9.43 10.41 23.75
C ARG A 357 -9.99 11.79 24.11
N LEU A 358 -10.75 12.36 23.19
CA LEU A 358 -11.45 13.63 23.37
C LEU A 358 -12.95 13.37 23.32
N GLN A 359 -13.67 13.72 24.38
CA GLN A 359 -15.14 13.74 24.36
C GLN A 359 -15.61 15.02 23.65
N LEU A 360 -16.69 14.94 22.89
CA LEU A 360 -17.35 16.10 22.32
C LEU A 360 -18.62 16.36 23.14
N VAL A 361 -18.68 17.52 23.77
CA VAL A 361 -19.78 17.93 24.66
C VAL A 361 -20.46 19.18 24.14
N ASN A 362 -21.71 19.41 24.52
CA ASN A 362 -22.45 20.60 24.11
C ASN A 362 -21.94 21.85 24.83
N GLN A 363 -21.36 22.79 24.09
CA GLN A 363 -21.01 24.12 24.56
C GLN A 363 -22.25 25.03 24.54
N PRO A 364 -22.57 25.77 25.62
CA PRO A 364 -23.79 26.57 25.69
C PRO A 364 -23.81 27.81 24.77
N VAL A 365 -22.66 28.20 24.21
CA VAL A 365 -22.51 29.35 23.29
C VAL A 365 -21.59 28.96 22.15
N SER A 366 -21.96 29.29 20.91
CA SER A 366 -21.10 29.08 19.74
C SER A 366 -19.90 30.04 19.75
N THR A 367 -18.72 29.51 19.46
CA THR A 367 -17.43 30.23 19.40
C THR A 367 -17.11 30.80 18.03
N ASN A 368 -18.10 30.93 17.14
CA ASN A 368 -18.00 31.65 15.86
C ASN A 368 -17.88 33.17 16.09
N GLN A 369 -16.73 33.60 16.60
CA GLN A 369 -16.33 35.00 16.72
C GLN A 369 -15.72 35.53 15.41
N THR A 370 -15.39 36.81 15.38
CA THR A 370 -14.64 37.45 14.30
C THR A 370 -13.35 36.68 13.99
N GLY A 371 -13.27 36.12 12.78
CA GLY A 371 -12.03 35.56 12.23
C GLY A 371 -11.02 36.64 11.86
N LEU A 372 -9.88 36.24 11.28
CA LEU A 372 -8.90 37.19 10.75
C LEU A 372 -9.51 38.01 9.62
N SER A 373 -9.44 39.35 9.71
CA SER A 373 -9.74 40.22 8.58
C SER A 373 -8.75 40.06 7.42
N GLN A 374 -9.13 40.52 6.23
CA GLN A 374 -8.28 40.58 5.04
C GLN A 374 -6.89 41.18 5.33
N ALA A 375 -6.85 42.29 6.07
CA ALA A 375 -5.60 42.95 6.45
C ALA A 375 -4.74 42.12 7.43
N GLN A 376 -5.36 41.37 8.34
CA GLN A 376 -4.65 40.50 9.28
C GLN A 376 -4.11 39.23 8.62
N MET A 377 -4.84 38.63 7.66
CA MET A 377 -4.35 37.52 6.85
C MET A 377 -3.17 37.93 5.94
N LEU A 378 -3.12 39.21 5.54
CA LEU A 378 -2.00 39.79 4.80
C LEU A 378 -0.82 40.22 5.70
N ALA A 379 -0.94 40.16 7.03
CA ALA A 379 0.10 40.64 7.94
C ALA A 379 1.41 39.83 7.84
N ASP A 380 2.54 40.54 7.98
CA ASP A 380 3.90 40.01 7.83
C ASP A 380 4.25 38.86 8.80
N ALA A 381 3.49 38.67 9.87
CA ALA A 381 3.68 37.61 10.86
C ALA A 381 3.42 36.20 10.28
N PHE A 382 2.50 36.06 9.31
CA PHE A 382 2.17 34.78 8.67
C PHE A 382 3.08 34.42 7.49
N ASP A 383 3.91 35.36 7.04
CA ASP A 383 4.64 35.31 5.76
C ASP A 383 3.78 34.85 4.56
N PHE A 384 2.48 35.16 4.57
CA PHE A 384 1.52 34.53 3.67
C PHE A 384 1.67 35.00 2.22
N ASP A 385 2.23 34.13 1.38
CA ASP A 385 1.83 33.96 -0.01
C ASP A 385 1.92 32.48 -0.41
N ALA A 386 1.17 32.12 -1.44
CA ALA A 386 1.19 30.85 -2.13
C ALA A 386 1.05 31.14 -3.63
N GLN A 387 1.98 30.66 -4.44
CA GLN A 387 2.06 31.05 -5.85
C GLN A 387 2.07 29.84 -6.77
N ILE A 388 1.26 29.90 -7.83
CA ILE A 388 1.30 28.97 -8.95
C ILE A 388 2.13 29.63 -10.04
N LYS A 389 3.25 29.02 -10.42
CA LYS A 389 4.06 29.38 -11.58
C LYS A 389 3.93 28.29 -12.64
N ALA A 390 3.67 28.71 -13.87
CA ALA A 390 3.57 27.86 -15.06
C ALA A 390 4.53 28.37 -16.13
N VAL A 391 5.33 27.49 -16.74
CA VAL A 391 6.16 27.82 -17.92
C VAL A 391 5.64 27.04 -19.12
N PHE A 392 5.28 27.75 -20.19
CA PHE A 392 4.74 27.17 -21.42
C PHE A 392 5.86 26.89 -22.44
N ALA A 393 5.55 26.14 -23.49
CA ALA A 393 6.53 25.59 -24.45
C ALA A 393 7.34 26.63 -25.24
N ASP A 394 6.88 27.89 -25.31
CA ASP A 394 7.59 29.03 -25.88
C ASP A 394 8.45 29.79 -24.84
N ASN A 395 8.59 29.24 -23.63
CA ASN A 395 9.19 29.83 -22.44
C ASN A 395 8.40 31.00 -21.81
N GLN A 396 7.15 31.27 -22.25
CA GLN A 396 6.31 32.22 -21.52
C GLN A 396 6.06 31.72 -20.08
N THR A 397 6.43 32.56 -19.12
CA THR A 397 6.17 32.32 -17.69
C THR A 397 4.92 33.06 -17.26
N GLN A 398 3.90 32.34 -16.79
CA GLN A 398 2.77 32.91 -16.05
C GLN A 398 2.93 32.60 -14.57
N GLN A 399 2.61 33.56 -13.71
CA GLN A 399 2.63 33.40 -12.26
C GLN A 399 1.39 34.06 -11.66
N ARG A 400 0.81 33.45 -10.62
CA ARG A 400 -0.39 33.94 -9.91
C ARG A 400 -0.22 33.74 -8.41
N SER A 401 -0.51 34.80 -7.64
CA SER A 401 -0.30 34.89 -6.19
C SER A 401 -1.62 34.85 -5.42
N ALA A 402 -1.68 34.01 -4.39
CA ALA A 402 -2.80 33.98 -3.45
C ALA A 402 -2.90 35.30 -2.65
N ARG A 403 -1.75 35.87 -2.26
CA ARG A 403 -1.66 37.16 -1.57
C ARG A 403 -2.20 38.31 -2.43
N GLU A 404 -1.95 38.29 -3.74
CA GLU A 404 -2.46 39.28 -4.70
C GLU A 404 -3.97 39.15 -4.93
N LEU A 405 -4.49 37.94 -5.08
CA LEU A 405 -5.95 37.72 -5.18
C LEU A 405 -6.65 38.10 -3.86
N LEU A 406 -6.06 37.75 -2.72
CA LEU A 406 -6.56 38.14 -1.39
C LEU A 406 -6.56 39.66 -1.19
N SER A 407 -5.52 40.38 -1.61
CA SER A 407 -5.48 41.85 -1.50
C SER A 407 -6.47 42.56 -2.42
N LYS A 408 -6.80 41.96 -3.58
CA LYS A 408 -7.87 42.40 -4.48
C LYS A 408 -9.28 42.00 -4.03
N GLY A 409 -9.44 41.36 -2.87
CA GLY A 409 -10.74 40.93 -2.34
C GLY A 409 -11.36 39.74 -3.08
N LYS A 410 -10.59 39.00 -3.88
CA LYS A 410 -11.05 37.82 -4.63
C LYS A 410 -11.05 36.56 -3.73
N PHE A 411 -11.81 36.62 -2.64
CA PHE A 411 -11.92 35.52 -1.68
C PHE A 411 -13.28 35.45 -0.97
N SER A 412 -13.59 34.31 -0.36
CA SER A 412 -14.68 34.14 0.60
C SER A 412 -14.19 33.37 1.84
N TYR A 413 -14.89 33.53 2.97
CA TYR A 413 -14.60 32.75 4.18
C TYR A 413 -15.25 31.36 4.13
N TRP A 414 -14.51 30.34 4.55
CA TRP A 414 -15.00 28.97 4.73
C TRP A 414 -15.08 28.55 6.20
N VAL A 415 -14.15 29.00 7.04
CA VAL A 415 -14.19 28.81 8.50
C VAL A 415 -13.81 30.13 9.16
N GLN A 416 -14.62 30.62 10.10
CA GLN A 416 -14.37 31.91 10.78
C GLN A 416 -14.22 31.75 12.29
N GLY A 417 -13.13 32.29 12.83
CA GLY A 417 -12.90 32.40 14.27
C GLY A 417 -11.43 32.52 14.67
N PRO A 418 -11.15 32.57 15.98
CA PRO A 418 -9.85 32.98 16.53
C PRO A 418 -8.80 31.85 16.61
N ILE A 419 -9.21 30.58 16.53
CA ILE A 419 -8.28 29.44 16.56
C ILE A 419 -7.79 29.13 15.14
N ALA A 420 -8.70 29.13 14.17
CA ALA A 420 -8.41 28.98 12.76
C ALA A 420 -9.33 29.85 11.89
N THR A 421 -8.78 30.49 10.86
CA THR A 421 -9.57 31.16 9.82
C THR A 421 -9.21 30.53 8.48
N THR A 422 -10.20 29.97 7.78
CA THR A 422 -10.02 29.36 6.45
C THR A 422 -10.71 30.22 5.40
N VAL A 423 -10.01 30.56 4.32
CA VAL A 423 -10.52 31.32 3.18
C VAL A 423 -10.33 30.58 1.86
N LEU A 424 -11.28 30.77 0.95
CA LEU A 424 -11.26 30.28 -0.43
C LEU A 424 -10.89 31.47 -1.33
N ILE A 425 -9.67 31.50 -1.84
CA ILE A 425 -9.14 32.57 -2.68
C ILE A 425 -9.24 32.12 -4.14
N ALA A 426 -10.12 32.76 -4.92
CA ALA A 426 -10.42 32.38 -6.29
C ALA A 426 -11.04 33.55 -7.07
N ASP A 427 -10.71 33.68 -8.35
CA ASP A 427 -11.36 34.65 -9.24
C ASP A 427 -12.43 33.99 -10.11
N HIS A 428 -13.65 33.92 -9.59
CA HIS A 428 -14.81 33.42 -10.33
C HIS A 428 -15.52 34.47 -11.18
N SER A 429 -15.00 35.70 -11.31
CA SER A 429 -15.66 36.75 -12.11
C SER A 429 -15.57 36.50 -13.62
N GLU A 430 -16.32 37.28 -14.41
CA GLU A 430 -16.37 37.19 -15.87
C GLU A 430 -15.07 37.71 -16.54
N GLU A 431 -14.43 38.71 -15.93
CA GLU A 431 -13.16 39.29 -16.39
C GLU A 431 -11.96 38.33 -16.21
N ARG A 432 -12.10 37.36 -15.29
CA ARG A 432 -11.19 36.22 -15.09
C ARG A 432 -9.74 36.66 -14.86
N THR A 433 -9.54 37.77 -14.16
CA THR A 433 -8.23 38.42 -13.96
C THR A 433 -7.20 37.52 -13.28
N GLY A 434 -7.63 36.59 -12.42
CA GLY A 434 -6.78 35.57 -11.82
C GLY A 434 -6.38 34.42 -12.75
N ASP A 435 -7.14 34.14 -13.81
CA ASP A 435 -6.89 32.98 -14.69
C ASP A 435 -5.65 33.19 -15.60
N PHE A 436 -5.05 32.10 -16.11
CA PHE A 436 -3.83 32.10 -16.93
C PHE A 436 -3.84 31.00 -18.01
N GLY A 437 -2.92 31.07 -18.96
CA GLY A 437 -2.76 30.08 -20.04
C GLY A 437 -1.65 30.48 -20.99
N ALA A 438 -1.45 29.69 -22.04
CA ALA A 438 -0.53 30.00 -23.15
C ALA A 438 -1.03 31.13 -24.06
N ASP A 439 -2.29 31.54 -23.91
CA ASP A 439 -3.00 32.45 -24.81
C ASP A 439 -3.95 33.42 -24.09
N THR A 440 -4.70 34.20 -24.89
CA THR A 440 -5.70 35.17 -24.41
C THR A 440 -6.94 34.55 -23.79
N HIS A 441 -7.24 33.27 -24.05
CA HIS A 441 -8.38 32.56 -23.44
C HIS A 441 -8.17 32.28 -21.96
N ARG A 442 -6.90 32.24 -21.49
CA ARG A 442 -6.50 32.11 -20.08
C ARG A 442 -7.18 30.94 -19.37
N SER A 443 -7.17 29.77 -19.98
CA SER A 443 -8.10 28.66 -19.64
C SER A 443 -7.81 27.93 -18.32
N VAL A 444 -6.66 28.15 -17.69
CA VAL A 444 -6.32 27.59 -16.37
C VAL A 444 -6.73 28.58 -15.28
N ARG A 445 -7.63 28.16 -14.39
CA ARG A 445 -7.98 28.91 -13.18
C ARG A 445 -7.16 28.44 -11.98
N PRO A 446 -6.44 29.32 -11.28
CA PRO A 446 -5.88 29.03 -9.97
C PRO A 446 -6.93 29.24 -8.87
N LEU A 447 -6.90 28.39 -7.84
CA LEU A 447 -7.57 28.62 -6.57
C LEU A 447 -6.62 28.25 -5.43
N PHE A 448 -6.76 28.92 -4.28
CA PHE A 448 -5.98 28.66 -3.09
C PHE A 448 -6.91 28.61 -1.88
N TYR A 449 -6.95 27.48 -1.15
CA TYR A 449 -7.72 27.38 0.09
C TYR A 449 -6.73 27.45 1.25
N ALA A 450 -6.76 28.55 2.03
CA ALA A 450 -5.74 28.88 3.03
C ALA A 450 -6.34 28.88 4.44
N THR A 451 -5.82 28.04 5.33
CA THR A 451 -6.19 27.98 6.76
C THR A 451 -5.06 28.58 7.59
N PHE A 452 -5.35 29.74 8.18
CA PHE A 452 -4.46 30.50 9.07
C PHE A 452 -4.66 30.06 10.53
N TRP A 453 -3.57 29.87 11.27
CA TRP A 453 -3.57 29.49 12.68
C TRP A 453 -2.88 30.59 13.52
N PRO A 454 -3.63 31.58 14.06
CA PRO A 454 -3.05 32.80 14.61
C PRO A 454 -2.06 32.58 15.75
N ALA A 455 -2.41 31.70 16.69
CA ALA A 455 -1.54 31.39 17.85
C ALA A 455 -0.26 30.62 17.48
N LEU A 456 -0.14 30.11 16.25
CA LEU A 456 1.06 29.44 15.74
C LEU A 456 1.84 30.27 14.71
N ASN A 457 1.27 31.38 14.22
CA ASN A 457 1.71 32.10 13.01
C ASN A 457 1.91 31.20 11.75
N LYS A 458 1.37 29.97 11.73
CA LYS A 458 1.44 29.05 10.58
C LYS A 458 0.20 29.18 9.68
N VAL A 459 0.39 28.89 8.40
CA VAL A 459 -0.69 28.78 7.41
C VAL A 459 -0.56 27.45 6.67
N GLN A 460 -1.67 26.75 6.48
CA GLN A 460 -1.78 25.62 5.56
C GLN A 460 -2.48 26.09 4.28
N VAL A 461 -1.96 25.72 3.11
CA VAL A 461 -2.52 26.10 1.82
C VAL A 461 -2.71 24.88 0.93
N ARG A 462 -3.96 24.69 0.47
CA ARG A 462 -4.28 23.85 -0.68
C ARG A 462 -4.20 24.69 -1.95
N PHE A 463 -3.33 24.27 -2.86
CA PHE A 463 -3.24 24.77 -4.23
C PHE A 463 -4.20 23.97 -5.11
N VAL A 464 -4.93 24.65 -6.00
CA VAL A 464 -5.77 24.02 -7.02
C VAL A 464 -5.53 24.71 -8.36
N GLY A 465 -5.40 23.91 -9.42
CA GLY A 465 -5.58 24.37 -10.79
C GLY A 465 -6.76 23.64 -11.42
N GLU A 466 -7.51 24.31 -12.29
CA GLU A 466 -8.60 23.69 -13.04
C GLU A 466 -8.77 24.29 -14.45
N VAL A 467 -9.19 23.45 -15.40
CA VAL A 467 -9.63 23.84 -16.74
C VAL A 467 -11.12 23.46 -16.84
N SER A 468 -11.96 24.29 -16.21
CA SER A 468 -13.37 24.00 -15.93
C SER A 468 -14.36 24.90 -16.66
N ASN A 469 -13.92 26.04 -17.19
CA ASN A 469 -14.79 27.14 -17.56
C ASN A 469 -15.54 26.88 -18.88
N THR A 470 -16.88 26.93 -18.85
CA THR A 470 -17.75 26.69 -20.02
C THR A 470 -17.61 27.67 -21.19
N GLN A 471 -16.87 28.77 -21.02
CA GLN A 471 -16.68 29.83 -22.02
C GLN A 471 -15.25 29.87 -22.61
N ALA A 472 -14.34 29.02 -22.14
CA ALA A 472 -12.94 29.00 -22.60
C ALA A 472 -12.28 27.62 -22.42
N LEU A 473 -12.97 26.55 -22.81
CA LEU A 473 -12.50 25.18 -22.56
C LEU A 473 -11.45 24.73 -23.59
N GLN A 474 -10.24 24.43 -23.13
CA GLN A 474 -9.15 23.85 -23.94
C GLN A 474 -8.08 23.21 -23.07
N ASP A 475 -7.40 22.18 -23.59
CA ASP A 475 -6.24 21.59 -22.92
C ASP A 475 -5.06 22.57 -22.86
N GLN A 476 -4.20 22.41 -21.85
CA GLN A 476 -2.98 23.20 -21.65
C GLN A 476 -1.84 22.29 -21.17
N THR A 477 -0.61 22.57 -21.59
CA THR A 477 0.60 21.87 -21.10
C THR A 477 1.63 22.90 -20.64
N TYR A 478 2.20 22.70 -19.44
CA TYR A 478 3.19 23.60 -18.87
C TYR A 478 4.02 22.92 -17.78
N ASP A 479 5.22 23.43 -17.52
CA ASP A 479 5.99 23.07 -16.33
C ASP A 479 5.39 23.80 -15.11
N LEU A 480 4.94 23.04 -14.11
CA LEU A 480 4.37 23.57 -12.87
C LEU A 480 5.45 23.73 -11.81
N THR A 481 5.44 24.87 -11.13
CA THR A 481 6.13 25.09 -9.85
C THR A 481 5.16 25.73 -8.85
N LEU A 482 5.07 25.15 -7.65
CA LEU A 482 4.32 25.68 -6.52
C LEU A 482 5.29 26.30 -5.52
N LEU A 483 5.08 27.57 -5.19
CA LEU A 483 5.90 28.32 -4.24
C LEU A 483 5.07 28.70 -2.99
N GLY A 484 5.72 28.80 -1.83
CA GLY A 484 5.10 29.26 -0.59
C GLY A 484 6.02 30.14 0.26
N GLY A 485 5.43 31.11 0.97
CA GLY A 485 6.13 32.17 1.69
C GLY A 485 6.25 33.44 0.84
N ALA A 486 6.07 34.62 1.45
CA ALA A 486 6.06 35.91 0.77
C ALA A 486 7.46 36.57 0.73
N LYS A 487 8.22 36.49 1.83
CA LYS A 487 9.55 37.13 1.98
C LYS A 487 10.66 36.36 1.29
N ALA A 488 10.60 35.03 1.32
CA ALA A 488 11.58 34.14 0.70
C ALA A 488 10.89 32.90 0.12
N PRO A 489 10.20 33.01 -1.03
CA PRO A 489 9.37 31.94 -1.58
C PRO A 489 10.14 30.63 -1.78
N GLN A 490 9.71 29.57 -1.09
CA GLN A 490 10.29 28.24 -1.18
C GLN A 490 9.55 27.38 -2.20
N VAL A 491 10.28 26.54 -2.94
CA VAL A 491 9.69 25.52 -3.82
C VAL A 491 9.09 24.41 -2.97
N LEU A 492 7.77 24.28 -3.02
CA LEU A 492 7.02 23.22 -2.32
C LEU A 492 6.86 21.98 -3.20
N TYR A 493 6.76 22.16 -4.52
CA TYR A 493 6.50 21.10 -5.49
C TYR A 493 6.79 21.55 -6.92
N GLN A 494 7.24 20.64 -7.78
CA GLN A 494 7.40 20.85 -9.22
C GLN A 494 7.02 19.60 -10.01
N GLN A 495 6.50 19.78 -11.22
CA GLN A 495 6.35 18.73 -12.24
C GLN A 495 6.49 19.36 -13.63
N THR A 496 7.33 18.78 -14.48
CA THR A 496 7.48 19.18 -15.88
C THR A 496 6.36 18.62 -16.76
N GLU A 497 6.08 19.29 -17.87
CA GLU A 497 5.13 18.86 -18.93
C GLU A 497 3.75 18.42 -18.39
N LEU A 498 3.20 19.14 -17.40
CA LEU A 498 1.91 18.80 -16.78
C LEU A 498 0.77 18.86 -17.82
N PRO A 499 0.09 17.74 -18.16
CA PRO A 499 -0.97 17.73 -19.15
C PRO A 499 -2.30 18.14 -18.50
N HIS A 500 -2.56 19.45 -18.43
CA HIS A 500 -3.77 20.01 -17.82
C HIS A 500 -4.94 19.96 -18.80
N LEU A 501 -5.64 18.83 -18.81
CA LEU A 501 -6.73 18.56 -19.75
C LEU A 501 -8.04 19.26 -19.38
N ALA A 502 -8.85 19.52 -20.39
CA ALA A 502 -10.20 20.06 -20.26
C ALA A 502 -11.11 19.20 -19.38
N MET A 503 -11.95 19.88 -18.59
CA MET A 503 -12.87 19.29 -17.61
C MET A 503 -12.15 18.60 -16.43
N THR A 504 -10.87 18.89 -16.21
CA THR A 504 -10.09 18.32 -15.09
C THR A 504 -9.64 19.40 -14.09
N ARG A 505 -9.22 18.94 -12.92
CA ARG A 505 -8.62 19.72 -11.84
C ARG A 505 -7.38 18.99 -11.32
N TRP A 506 -6.49 19.70 -10.66
CA TRP A 506 -5.42 19.10 -9.87
C TRP A 506 -5.24 19.84 -8.55
N THR A 507 -4.71 19.17 -7.53
CA THR A 507 -4.46 19.79 -6.22
C THR A 507 -3.25 19.22 -5.48
N ARG A 508 -2.66 20.06 -4.64
CA ARG A 508 -1.63 19.74 -3.63
C ARG A 508 -1.92 20.56 -2.38
N GLN A 509 -1.56 20.05 -1.20
CA GLN A 509 -1.71 20.77 0.07
C GLN A 509 -0.42 20.72 0.87
N PHE A 510 0.00 21.87 1.40
CA PHE A 510 1.24 22.03 2.16
C PHE A 510 1.03 23.01 3.31
N TRP A 511 1.83 22.90 4.37
CA TRP A 511 2.08 24.01 5.27
C TRP A 511 3.08 24.99 4.65
N LEU A 512 2.96 26.27 4.94
CA LEU A 512 4.02 27.23 4.66
C LEU A 512 5.14 27.04 5.70
N GLY A 513 6.37 26.86 5.22
CA GLY A 513 7.51 26.49 6.05
C GLY A 513 7.48 25.01 6.47
N GLU A 514 7.78 24.75 7.75
CA GLU A 514 7.88 23.41 8.32
C GLU A 514 6.51 22.71 8.40
N GLN A 515 6.43 21.51 7.81
CA GLN A 515 5.24 20.66 7.82
C GLN A 515 4.92 20.13 9.21
N VAL A 516 3.64 20.09 9.57
CA VAL A 516 3.17 19.47 10.82
C VAL A 516 3.24 17.94 10.69
N PRO A 517 3.71 17.19 11.73
CA PRO A 517 3.79 15.73 11.68
C PRO A 517 2.44 15.03 11.45
N VAL A 518 2.48 13.77 11.01
CA VAL A 518 1.27 12.96 10.82
C VAL A 518 0.62 12.55 12.14
N LEU A 519 -0.71 12.45 12.12
CA LEU A 519 -1.55 12.03 13.24
C LEU A 519 -2.64 11.06 12.75
N SER A 520 -2.89 9.98 13.50
CA SER A 520 -4.05 9.13 13.28
C SER A 520 -5.26 9.71 14.03
N LEU A 521 -6.39 9.89 13.34
CA LEU A 521 -7.65 10.41 13.87
C LEU A 521 -8.76 9.39 13.59
N ASN A 522 -9.21 8.70 14.64
CA ASN A 522 -10.37 7.82 14.57
C ASN A 522 -11.62 8.58 15.05
N HIS A 523 -12.56 8.77 14.13
CA HIS A 523 -13.84 9.45 14.35
C HIS A 523 -14.93 8.58 15.00
N GLN A 524 -14.59 7.36 15.43
CA GLN A 524 -15.46 6.34 16.03
C GLN A 524 -16.67 5.97 15.15
N LEU A 525 -16.47 4.97 14.27
CA LEU A 525 -17.45 4.56 13.27
C LEU A 525 -18.80 4.10 13.85
N GLY A 526 -18.83 3.60 15.10
CA GLY A 526 -20.07 3.27 15.79
C GLY A 526 -20.93 4.51 16.04
N TYR A 527 -20.36 5.52 16.71
CA TYR A 527 -21.02 6.82 16.84
C TYR A 527 -21.39 7.44 15.47
N LEU A 528 -20.48 7.44 14.48
CA LEU A 528 -20.81 7.97 13.14
C LEU A 528 -22.00 7.24 12.51
N SER A 529 -22.12 5.93 12.71
CA SER A 529 -23.25 5.14 12.23
C SER A 529 -24.57 5.58 12.86
N LYS A 530 -24.59 6.08 14.10
CA LYS A 530 -25.82 6.61 14.74
C LYS A 530 -26.34 7.88 14.08
N THR A 531 -25.46 8.72 13.52
CA THR A 531 -25.82 9.98 12.84
C THR A 531 -26.64 9.79 11.56
N ARG A 532 -26.67 8.56 11.01
CA ARG A 532 -27.19 8.17 9.68
C ARG A 532 -26.46 8.83 8.48
N LEU A 533 -25.57 9.79 8.71
CA LEU A 533 -24.74 10.38 7.65
C LEU A 533 -23.65 9.42 7.13
N LEU A 534 -23.42 8.27 7.78
CA LEU A 534 -22.78 7.08 7.20
C LEU A 534 -23.67 5.83 7.36
N PRO A 535 -23.52 4.82 6.48
CA PRO A 535 -24.17 3.50 6.61
C PRO A 535 -23.85 2.80 7.94
N ASN A 536 -24.73 1.88 8.37
CA ASN A 536 -24.51 1.08 9.58
C ASN A 536 -23.55 -0.09 9.31
N PHE A 537 -22.24 0.12 9.48
CA PHE A 537 -21.24 -0.92 9.26
C PHE A 537 -21.17 -1.95 10.41
N ASP A 538 -20.80 -3.20 10.11
CA ASP A 538 -20.56 -4.21 11.12
C ASP A 538 -19.27 -3.95 11.90
N LEU A 539 -19.38 -3.24 13.02
CA LEU A 539 -18.29 -2.98 13.97
C LEU A 539 -17.64 -4.23 14.60
N LYS A 540 -18.13 -5.45 14.31
CA LYS A 540 -17.39 -6.68 14.62
C LYS A 540 -16.20 -6.90 13.68
N ARG A 541 -16.20 -6.27 12.49
CA ARG A 541 -15.05 -6.33 11.58
C ARG A 541 -13.88 -5.55 12.16
N LYS A 542 -12.66 -6.10 12.08
CA LYS A 542 -11.42 -5.42 12.49
C LYS A 542 -10.39 -5.46 11.37
N VAL A 543 -10.17 -4.33 10.70
CA VAL A 543 -9.17 -4.20 9.62
C VAL A 543 -7.77 -4.55 10.17
N PRO A 544 -7.12 -5.64 9.71
CA PRO A 544 -5.85 -6.08 10.30
C PRO A 544 -4.70 -5.13 10.00
N GLU A 545 -3.74 -5.01 10.94
CA GLU A 545 -2.49 -4.27 10.73
C GLU A 545 -1.73 -4.76 9.48
N THR A 546 -1.69 -6.08 9.26
CA THR A 546 -1.13 -6.69 8.04
C THR A 546 -1.82 -6.21 6.76
N THR A 547 -3.11 -5.86 6.81
CA THR A 547 -3.83 -5.28 5.67
C THR A 547 -3.44 -3.82 5.48
N MET A 548 -3.40 -3.02 6.54
CA MET A 548 -2.99 -1.60 6.46
C MET A 548 -1.55 -1.44 5.96
N ALA A 549 -0.61 -2.19 6.53
CA ALA A 549 0.78 -2.28 6.09
C ALA A 549 0.91 -2.68 4.60
N THR A 550 0.12 -3.67 4.16
CA THR A 550 0.09 -4.12 2.76
C THR A 550 -0.44 -3.05 1.81
N GLN A 551 -1.60 -2.45 2.12
CA GLN A 551 -2.19 -1.40 1.29
C GLN A 551 -1.27 -0.18 1.22
N PHE A 552 -0.60 0.19 2.32
CA PHE A 552 0.35 1.30 2.34
C PHE A 552 1.65 0.98 1.57
N SER A 553 2.22 -0.22 1.70
CA SER A 553 3.39 -0.63 0.91
C SER A 553 3.11 -0.63 -0.59
N ASN A 554 1.89 -1.02 -1.00
CA ASN A 554 1.44 -0.91 -2.39
C ASN A 554 1.31 0.56 -2.81
N TRP A 555 0.64 1.38 -1.99
CA TRP A 555 0.46 2.81 -2.24
C TRP A 555 1.79 3.56 -2.39
N GLN A 556 2.79 3.25 -1.55
CA GLN A 556 4.14 3.82 -1.64
C GLN A 556 4.79 3.55 -3.01
N LYS A 557 4.62 2.33 -3.55
CA LYS A 557 5.13 1.93 -4.88
C LYS A 557 4.32 2.49 -6.05
N THR A 558 3.04 2.80 -5.84
CA THR A 558 2.13 3.30 -6.88
C THR A 558 2.47 4.73 -7.33
N ALA A 559 2.39 4.97 -8.64
CA ALA A 559 2.48 6.29 -9.25
C ALA A 559 1.25 7.15 -8.87
N LYS A 560 1.50 8.28 -8.20
CA LYS A 560 0.50 9.09 -7.47
C LYS A 560 0.75 10.60 -7.55
N ASP A 561 1.54 11.02 -8.54
CA ASP A 561 1.75 12.44 -8.83
C ASP A 561 0.57 13.04 -9.65
N LEU A 562 0.66 14.27 -10.16
CA LEU A 562 -0.47 14.86 -10.89
C LEU A 562 -0.78 14.09 -12.18
N TYR A 563 -2.07 13.93 -12.47
CA TYR A 563 -2.62 13.09 -13.55
C TYR A 563 -2.23 11.59 -13.50
N ASN A 564 -1.55 11.14 -12.45
CA ASN A 564 -1.31 9.72 -12.21
C ASN A 564 -2.61 9.04 -11.75
N ILE A 565 -2.67 7.72 -11.91
CA ILE A 565 -3.90 6.94 -11.69
C ILE A 565 -4.16 6.57 -10.21
N GLY A 566 -3.12 6.45 -9.38
CA GLY A 566 -3.27 5.92 -8.03
C GLY A 566 -3.85 4.49 -8.05
N PHE A 567 -4.92 4.26 -7.30
CA PHE A 567 -5.71 3.02 -7.33
C PHE A 567 -7.05 3.16 -8.09
N TRP A 568 -7.26 4.24 -8.85
CA TRP A 568 -8.47 4.39 -9.67
C TRP A 568 -8.41 3.51 -10.92
N GLN A 569 -9.54 3.35 -11.60
CA GLN A 569 -9.62 2.71 -12.91
C GLN A 569 -9.82 3.76 -14.00
N LYS A 570 -8.90 3.81 -14.99
CA LYS A 570 -8.88 4.86 -16.02
C LYS A 570 -10.06 4.79 -16.99
N SER A 571 -10.32 3.61 -17.54
CA SER A 571 -11.53 3.32 -18.31
C SER A 571 -12.57 2.72 -17.38
N MET A 572 -13.48 3.54 -16.83
CA MET A 572 -14.47 3.08 -15.85
C MET A 572 -15.42 2.00 -16.40
N PRO A 573 -15.79 1.96 -17.70
CA PRO A 573 -16.50 0.82 -18.31
C PRO A 573 -15.79 -0.53 -18.25
N ALA A 574 -14.54 -0.62 -17.78
CA ALA A 574 -13.83 -1.89 -17.65
C ALA A 574 -14.48 -2.79 -16.58
N ALA A 575 -14.97 -3.95 -17.04
CA ALA A 575 -15.64 -4.95 -16.23
C ALA A 575 -14.69 -5.66 -15.23
N GLY A 576 -15.28 -6.28 -14.22
CA GLY A 576 -14.60 -6.98 -13.13
C GLY A 576 -14.86 -6.35 -11.76
N GLY A 577 -14.60 -7.09 -10.69
CA GLY A 577 -14.67 -6.56 -9.33
C GLY A 577 -13.51 -5.59 -9.05
N ARG A 578 -13.80 -4.45 -8.41
CA ARG A 578 -12.81 -3.38 -8.19
C ARG A 578 -12.92 -2.74 -6.80
N GLN A 579 -11.82 -2.16 -6.33
CA GLN A 579 -11.76 -1.48 -5.03
C GLN A 579 -12.48 -0.13 -4.98
N ASP A 580 -12.63 0.56 -6.11
CA ASP A 580 -13.32 1.85 -6.19
C ASP A 580 -14.85 1.73 -6.05
N LEU A 581 -15.42 0.61 -6.51
CA LEU A 581 -16.87 0.43 -6.61
C LEU A 581 -17.53 0.08 -5.25
N GLY A 582 -18.68 0.71 -4.97
CA GLY A 582 -19.49 0.49 -3.77
C GLY A 582 -20.33 1.72 -3.38
N LEU A 583 -20.85 1.74 -2.15
CA LEU A 583 -21.31 2.97 -1.51
C LEU A 583 -20.13 3.93 -1.26
N TYR A 584 -18.96 3.37 -0.93
CA TYR A 584 -17.68 4.05 -0.82
C TYR A 584 -16.56 3.10 -1.30
N PRO A 585 -15.44 3.62 -1.82
CA PRO A 585 -14.25 2.84 -2.12
C PRO A 585 -13.68 2.10 -0.91
N SER A 586 -13.01 0.98 -1.14
CA SER A 586 -12.47 0.11 -0.08
C SER A 586 -11.41 0.78 0.79
N TRP A 587 -10.61 1.69 0.22
CA TRP A 587 -9.68 2.52 1.00
C TRP A 587 -10.40 3.51 1.91
N THR A 588 -11.51 4.10 1.45
CA THR A 588 -12.34 5.00 2.26
C THR A 588 -12.96 4.24 3.43
N VAL A 589 -13.49 3.03 3.22
CA VAL A 589 -14.05 2.24 4.32
C VAL A 589 -12.96 1.72 5.27
N ARG A 590 -11.78 1.32 4.79
CA ARG A 590 -10.63 1.00 5.66
C ARG A 590 -10.24 2.19 6.55
N TRP A 591 -10.21 3.40 6.00
CA TRP A 591 -9.98 4.63 6.77
C TRP A 591 -11.08 4.90 7.80
N LEU A 592 -12.36 4.76 7.43
CA LEU A 592 -13.51 4.92 8.34
C LEU A 592 -13.43 3.98 9.56
N PHE A 593 -12.99 2.74 9.38
CA PHE A 593 -12.85 1.77 10.48
C PHE A 593 -11.66 2.10 11.41
N THR A 594 -10.52 2.53 10.86
CA THR A 594 -9.25 2.54 11.62
C THR A 594 -8.83 3.93 12.11
N GLY A 595 -9.11 4.99 11.34
CA GLY A 595 -8.53 6.32 11.57
C GLY A 595 -7.00 6.38 11.39
N ASP A 596 -6.39 5.32 10.89
CA ASP A 596 -4.93 5.19 10.76
C ASP A 596 -4.39 6.16 9.71
N TRP A 597 -3.33 6.91 10.05
CA TRP A 597 -2.76 7.95 9.19
C TRP A 597 -2.39 7.45 7.78
N ARG A 598 -2.00 6.17 7.62
CA ARG A 598 -1.70 5.56 6.31
C ARG A 598 -2.95 5.38 5.47
N MET A 599 -4.06 4.97 6.11
CA MET A 599 -5.35 4.82 5.44
C MET A 599 -5.97 6.19 5.15
N THR A 600 -5.78 7.18 6.04
CA THR A 600 -6.09 8.59 5.80
C THR A 600 -5.34 9.10 4.57
N GLU A 601 -4.03 8.85 4.46
CA GLU A 601 -3.25 9.26 3.29
C GLU A 601 -3.84 8.68 2.00
N ILE A 602 -4.05 7.35 1.93
CA ILE A 602 -4.63 6.72 0.73
C ILE A 602 -6.01 7.30 0.41
N ALA A 603 -6.90 7.44 1.41
CA ALA A 603 -8.29 7.86 1.20
C ALA A 603 -8.43 9.33 0.76
N LEU A 604 -7.60 10.23 1.30
CA LEU A 604 -7.59 11.64 0.90
C LEU A 604 -6.84 11.82 -0.43
N ARG A 605 -5.66 11.21 -0.60
CA ARG A 605 -4.87 11.34 -1.84
C ARG A 605 -5.57 10.72 -3.06
N GLN A 606 -6.33 9.64 -2.88
CA GLN A 606 -7.21 9.13 -3.96
C GLN A 606 -8.27 10.17 -4.35
N ALA A 607 -8.95 10.80 -3.39
CA ALA A 607 -9.93 11.85 -3.64
C ALA A 607 -9.33 13.14 -4.26
N GLU A 608 -8.03 13.36 -4.10
CA GLU A 608 -7.31 14.42 -4.83
C GLU A 608 -7.03 14.02 -6.29
N LEU A 609 -6.61 12.76 -6.52
CA LEU A 609 -6.30 12.24 -7.86
C LEU A 609 -7.54 12.10 -8.77
N SER A 610 -8.76 12.01 -8.22
CA SER A 610 -9.98 12.04 -9.03
C SER A 610 -10.19 13.37 -9.76
N GLY A 611 -9.48 14.44 -9.37
CA GLY A 611 -9.42 15.69 -10.13
C GLY A 611 -9.03 15.49 -11.60
N ALA A 612 -8.19 14.51 -11.91
CA ALA A 612 -7.75 14.20 -13.26
C ALA A 612 -8.85 13.68 -14.20
N TRP A 613 -10.06 13.42 -13.68
CA TRP A 613 -11.19 12.90 -14.45
C TRP A 613 -11.89 14.04 -15.23
N PRO A 614 -12.27 13.86 -16.51
CA PRO A 614 -12.93 14.89 -17.33
C PRO A 614 -14.44 15.04 -16.97
N ILE A 615 -14.72 15.44 -15.73
CA ILE A 615 -16.07 15.60 -15.15
C ILE A 615 -16.31 16.98 -14.49
N HIS A 616 -15.33 17.88 -14.55
CA HIS A 616 -15.33 19.15 -13.82
C HIS A 616 -15.64 20.34 -14.73
N LEU A 617 -16.92 20.70 -14.88
CA LEU A 617 -17.33 21.93 -15.57
C LEU A 617 -17.96 22.93 -14.60
N ARG A 618 -17.50 24.19 -14.68
CA ARG A 618 -18.09 25.34 -14.01
C ARG A 618 -18.67 26.32 -15.00
N GLU A 619 -19.82 26.89 -14.66
CA GLU A 619 -20.41 27.93 -15.48
C GLU A 619 -19.55 29.20 -15.48
N GLY A 620 -19.24 29.70 -16.69
CA GLY A 620 -18.50 30.93 -16.93
C GLY A 620 -19.36 32.07 -17.49
N GLY A 621 -20.58 31.81 -17.94
CA GLY A 621 -21.49 32.85 -18.43
C GLY A 621 -22.20 33.58 -17.29
N SER A 622 -21.96 34.88 -17.13
CA SER A 622 -22.51 35.70 -16.04
C SER A 622 -24.05 35.76 -16.03
N GLY A 623 -24.68 35.78 -17.20
CA GLY A 623 -26.13 35.76 -17.38
C GLY A 623 -26.83 34.42 -17.13
N ARG A 624 -26.16 33.42 -16.54
CA ARG A 624 -26.73 32.10 -16.21
C ARG A 624 -27.08 32.01 -14.72
N THR A 625 -28.13 31.25 -14.42
CA THR A 625 -28.62 31.05 -13.05
C THR A 625 -28.57 29.58 -12.64
N PHE A 626 -28.49 29.34 -11.33
CA PHE A 626 -28.26 28.02 -10.76
C PHE A 626 -29.57 27.32 -10.34
N ASP A 627 -30.54 28.07 -9.84
CA ASP A 627 -31.81 27.60 -9.26
C ASP A 627 -32.99 27.69 -10.24
N GLU A 628 -34.13 27.05 -9.91
CA GLU A 628 -35.34 27.11 -10.75
C GLU A 628 -36.03 28.48 -10.74
N ALA A 629 -35.93 29.25 -9.64
CA ALA A 629 -36.50 30.60 -9.55
C ALA A 629 -35.62 31.66 -10.24
N ARG A 630 -34.43 31.28 -10.74
CA ARG A 630 -33.45 32.13 -11.43
C ARG A 630 -32.95 33.31 -10.59
N LEU A 631 -32.77 33.12 -9.28
CA LEU A 631 -32.31 34.14 -8.33
C LEU A 631 -30.83 34.02 -7.96
N VAL A 632 -30.24 32.84 -8.10
CA VAL A 632 -28.84 32.53 -7.77
C VAL A 632 -28.02 32.53 -9.07
N SER A 633 -26.96 33.34 -9.16
CA SER A 633 -26.05 33.25 -10.31
C SER A 633 -25.34 31.89 -10.35
N GLY A 634 -25.24 31.31 -11.55
CA GLY A 634 -24.50 30.09 -11.81
C GLY A 634 -22.99 30.29 -11.89
N LEU A 635 -22.53 31.53 -12.10
CA LEU A 635 -21.12 31.86 -12.34
C LEU A 635 -20.19 31.30 -11.25
N GLY A 636 -19.22 30.48 -11.65
CA GLY A 636 -18.27 29.81 -10.75
C GLY A 636 -18.80 28.55 -10.04
N ARG A 637 -20.08 28.21 -10.17
CA ARG A 637 -20.67 26.97 -9.61
C ARG A 637 -20.51 25.80 -10.57
N ILE A 638 -20.79 24.60 -10.08
CA ILE A 638 -21.04 23.42 -10.93
C ILE A 638 -22.16 23.70 -11.95
N LEU A 639 -22.24 22.91 -13.01
CA LEU A 639 -23.33 23.07 -13.98
C LEU A 639 -24.70 22.70 -13.38
N SER A 640 -25.69 23.55 -13.67
CA SER A 640 -27.09 23.32 -13.34
C SER A 640 -27.89 22.96 -14.60
N ILE A 641 -28.82 22.02 -14.49
CA ILE A 641 -29.84 21.75 -15.53
C ILE A 641 -31.13 22.56 -15.34
N ASN A 642 -31.23 23.40 -14.31
CA ASN A 642 -32.43 24.23 -14.11
C ASN A 642 -32.67 25.19 -15.29
N PRO A 643 -33.89 25.72 -15.50
CA PRO A 643 -34.25 26.46 -16.72
C PRO A 643 -33.50 27.78 -17.00
N GLY A 644 -32.57 28.22 -16.15
CA GLY A 644 -31.62 29.32 -16.43
C GLY A 644 -30.14 28.90 -16.42
N GLY A 645 -29.86 27.61 -16.18
CA GLY A 645 -28.56 26.96 -16.34
C GLY A 645 -28.39 26.44 -17.76
N ARG A 646 -28.13 25.14 -17.93
CA ARG A 646 -27.93 24.46 -19.23
C ARG A 646 -28.81 23.21 -19.36
N PRO A 647 -30.16 23.34 -19.39
CA PRO A 647 -31.10 22.22 -19.36
C PRO A 647 -30.91 21.21 -20.49
N THR A 648 -30.44 21.64 -21.68
CA THR A 648 -30.33 20.78 -22.87
C THR A 648 -28.95 20.14 -23.08
N LEU A 649 -27.96 20.44 -22.23
CA LEU A 649 -26.59 19.93 -22.40
C LEU A 649 -26.49 18.41 -22.11
N TRP A 650 -25.82 17.67 -22.98
CA TRP A 650 -25.30 16.33 -22.68
C TRP A 650 -23.86 16.46 -22.18
N PHE A 651 -23.64 16.30 -20.87
CA PHE A 651 -22.28 16.35 -20.31
C PHE A 651 -21.57 15.01 -20.50
N LYS A 652 -20.94 14.86 -21.66
CA LYS A 652 -19.97 13.80 -21.97
C LYS A 652 -18.90 14.41 -22.89
N SER A 653 -17.66 13.94 -22.82
CA SER A 653 -16.52 14.54 -23.55
C SER A 653 -16.71 14.58 -25.08
N ASP A 654 -17.38 13.57 -25.65
CA ASP A 654 -17.78 13.48 -27.06
C ASP A 654 -19.08 14.24 -27.41
N ARG A 655 -19.71 14.95 -26.46
CA ARG A 655 -21.11 15.46 -26.59
C ARG A 655 -21.33 16.89 -26.12
N LEU A 656 -20.27 17.62 -25.75
CA LEU A 656 -20.34 19.02 -25.29
C LEU A 656 -21.02 20.00 -26.29
N THR A 657 -21.06 19.62 -27.57
CA THR A 657 -21.66 20.36 -28.69
C THR A 657 -22.68 19.53 -29.49
N TRP A 658 -23.22 18.46 -28.89
CA TRP A 658 -24.11 17.48 -29.54
C TRP A 658 -25.31 18.16 -30.24
N PRO A 659 -25.79 17.67 -31.40
CA PRO A 659 -26.76 18.41 -32.23
C PRO A 659 -28.06 18.76 -31.50
N GLU A 660 -28.60 17.84 -30.70
CA GLU A 660 -29.82 18.05 -29.90
C GLU A 660 -29.64 18.98 -28.69
N THR A 661 -28.40 19.31 -28.28
CA THR A 661 -28.17 20.38 -27.29
C THR A 661 -28.40 21.73 -27.96
N ALA A 662 -29.28 22.55 -27.38
CA ALA A 662 -29.61 23.88 -27.90
C ALA A 662 -28.36 24.77 -27.96
N ALA A 663 -28.27 25.62 -28.99
CA ALA A 663 -27.05 26.37 -29.29
C ALA A 663 -26.48 27.17 -28.11
N GLY A 664 -27.36 27.75 -27.27
CA GLY A 664 -26.94 28.49 -26.07
C GLY A 664 -26.40 27.61 -24.93
N ASP A 665 -26.77 26.33 -24.83
CA ASP A 665 -26.36 25.44 -23.74
C ASP A 665 -25.04 24.72 -24.01
N ARG A 666 -24.59 24.69 -25.27
CA ARG A 666 -23.33 24.09 -25.71
C ARG A 666 -22.13 24.73 -25.01
N ILE A 667 -21.10 23.93 -24.77
CA ILE A 667 -19.86 24.41 -24.16
C ILE A 667 -18.95 25.01 -25.21
N GLN A 668 -18.34 26.17 -24.91
CA GLN A 668 -17.39 26.82 -25.79
C GLN A 668 -16.02 26.17 -25.64
N VAL A 669 -15.77 25.19 -26.51
CA VAL A 669 -14.46 24.60 -26.77
C VAL A 669 -13.70 25.53 -27.70
N VAL A 670 -12.57 26.09 -27.24
CA VAL A 670 -11.83 27.15 -27.98
C VAL A 670 -10.65 26.63 -28.81
N SER A 671 -10.19 25.41 -28.54
CA SER A 671 -9.26 24.67 -29.39
C SER A 671 -9.54 23.15 -29.31
N ALA A 672 -8.96 22.36 -30.22
CA ALA A 672 -9.26 20.94 -30.32
C ALA A 672 -8.76 20.17 -29.09
N LEU A 673 -9.67 19.49 -28.38
CA LEU A 673 -9.35 18.69 -27.20
C LEU A 673 -8.67 17.38 -27.61
N ALA A 674 -7.62 17.01 -26.88
CA ALA A 674 -6.89 15.78 -27.06
C ALA A 674 -7.69 14.55 -26.60
N SER A 675 -7.41 13.41 -27.24
CA SER A 675 -7.90 12.12 -26.76
C SER A 675 -7.25 11.81 -25.41
N ASN A 676 -8.06 11.61 -24.37
CA ASN A 676 -7.58 11.33 -23.03
C ASN A 676 -7.94 9.91 -22.58
N SER A 677 -7.12 9.34 -21.70
CA SER A 677 -7.24 7.95 -21.26
C SER A 677 -8.19 7.75 -20.06
N TRP A 678 -8.87 8.80 -19.61
CA TRP A 678 -9.93 8.72 -18.63
C TRP A 678 -11.28 8.61 -19.34
N VAL A 679 -12.01 7.52 -19.10
CA VAL A 679 -13.37 7.34 -19.63
C VAL A 679 -14.33 7.25 -18.45
N PRO A 680 -14.86 8.38 -17.95
CA PRO A 680 -15.90 8.39 -16.94
C PRO A 680 -17.20 7.76 -17.44
N ASP A 681 -17.88 7.06 -16.53
CA ASP A 681 -19.10 6.31 -16.80
C ASP A 681 -19.96 6.24 -15.55
N VAL A 682 -21.26 6.49 -15.70
CA VAL A 682 -22.25 6.47 -14.61
C VAL A 682 -22.43 5.04 -14.07
N ALA A 683 -22.37 4.01 -14.93
CA ALA A 683 -22.57 2.62 -14.52
C ALA A 683 -21.44 2.06 -13.64
N HIS A 684 -20.30 2.74 -13.58
CA HIS A 684 -19.16 2.40 -12.73
C HIS A 684 -18.66 3.59 -11.91
N HIS A 685 -19.51 4.60 -11.67
CA HIS A 685 -19.12 5.82 -10.96
C HIS A 685 -19.06 5.58 -9.44
N PRO A 686 -17.89 5.74 -8.79
CA PRO A 686 -17.75 5.54 -7.34
C PRO A 686 -18.11 6.82 -6.56
N ASP A 687 -18.14 6.74 -5.22
CA ASP A 687 -18.09 7.95 -4.40
C ASP A 687 -16.63 8.44 -4.34
N LEU A 688 -16.40 9.69 -4.73
CA LEU A 688 -15.05 10.26 -4.83
C LEU A 688 -14.56 10.83 -3.50
N ALA A 689 -15.47 11.42 -2.70
CA ALA A 689 -15.08 12.47 -1.76
C ALA A 689 -16.10 12.80 -0.66
N SER A 690 -17.30 12.21 -0.62
CA SER A 690 -18.34 12.69 0.30
C SER A 690 -18.03 12.36 1.76
N ALA A 691 -17.46 11.18 2.03
CA ALA A 691 -16.93 10.81 3.34
C ALA A 691 -15.67 11.62 3.70
N GLN A 692 -14.81 11.90 2.72
CA GLN A 692 -13.61 12.73 2.91
C GLN A 692 -13.99 14.15 3.34
N TYR A 693 -15.00 14.77 2.71
CA TYR A 693 -15.53 16.05 3.17
C TYR A 693 -16.20 15.93 4.54
N LEU A 694 -17.08 14.93 4.74
CA LEU A 694 -17.84 14.73 5.98
C LEU A 694 -16.95 14.72 7.22
N LEU A 695 -15.71 14.20 7.10
CA LEU A 695 -14.76 14.05 8.21
C LEU A 695 -13.58 15.04 8.22
N THR A 696 -13.24 15.69 7.10
CA THR A 696 -12.18 16.73 7.10
C THR A 696 -12.71 18.16 7.13
N GLY A 697 -13.86 18.42 6.51
CA GLY A 697 -14.36 19.78 6.25
C GLY A 697 -13.67 20.50 5.07
N ASP A 698 -12.75 19.85 4.36
CA ASP A 698 -12.03 20.44 3.22
C ASP A 698 -12.96 20.68 2.04
N TYR A 699 -13.11 21.96 1.67
CA TYR A 699 -13.98 22.43 0.60
C TYR A 699 -13.66 21.77 -0.77
N TYR A 700 -12.42 21.33 -1.02
CA TYR A 700 -12.09 20.61 -2.26
C TYR A 700 -12.87 19.28 -2.38
N PHE A 701 -13.06 18.55 -1.27
CA PHE A 701 -13.79 17.29 -1.27
C PHE A 701 -15.32 17.49 -1.35
N LEU A 702 -15.82 18.62 -0.85
CA LEU A 702 -17.21 19.04 -1.08
C LEU A 702 -17.45 19.30 -2.58
N GLU A 703 -16.57 20.08 -3.22
CA GLU A 703 -16.64 20.33 -4.66
C GLU A 703 -16.50 19.06 -5.49
N GLN A 704 -15.61 18.14 -5.14
CA GLN A 704 -15.50 16.83 -5.82
C GLN A 704 -16.82 16.04 -5.76
N SER A 705 -17.52 16.09 -4.62
CA SER A 705 -18.85 15.49 -4.48
C SER A 705 -19.90 16.18 -5.36
N TRP A 706 -19.83 17.51 -5.47
CA TRP A 706 -20.70 18.30 -6.34
C TRP A 706 -20.45 18.07 -7.84
N PHE A 707 -19.19 18.06 -8.30
CA PHE A 707 -18.85 17.75 -9.69
C PHE A 707 -19.27 16.32 -10.07
N SER A 708 -19.05 15.35 -9.17
CA SER A 708 -19.55 13.99 -9.28
C SER A 708 -21.07 13.95 -9.51
N ALA A 709 -21.85 14.61 -8.65
CA ALA A 709 -23.30 14.66 -8.75
C ALA A 709 -23.82 15.42 -9.99
N ALA A 710 -23.14 16.48 -10.42
CA ALA A 710 -23.48 17.22 -11.65
C ALA A 710 -23.21 16.37 -12.90
N TYR A 711 -22.06 15.69 -12.96
CA TYR A 711 -21.72 14.79 -14.07
C TYR A 711 -22.70 13.60 -14.18
N THR A 712 -22.97 12.89 -13.07
CA THR A 712 -23.94 11.78 -13.09
C THR A 712 -25.38 12.24 -13.34
N THR A 713 -25.67 13.54 -13.15
CA THR A 713 -26.94 14.17 -13.54
C THR A 713 -27.01 14.48 -15.04
N MET A 714 -25.91 14.89 -15.65
CA MET A 714 -25.90 15.49 -16.99
C MET A 714 -25.36 14.58 -18.11
N ASN A 715 -24.74 13.44 -17.79
CA ASN A 715 -24.31 12.44 -18.78
C ASN A 715 -25.50 11.58 -19.29
N ASN A 716 -26.45 12.22 -19.95
CA ASN A 716 -27.63 11.63 -20.59
C ASN A 716 -28.18 12.64 -21.61
N ASN A 717 -29.06 12.22 -22.52
CA ASN A 717 -29.81 13.16 -23.35
C ASN A 717 -30.76 14.00 -22.49
N ALA A 718 -31.11 15.21 -22.92
CA ALA A 718 -31.99 16.10 -22.17
C ALA A 718 -33.46 15.67 -22.23
N GLY A 719 -34.07 15.69 -23.42
CA GLY A 719 -35.47 15.28 -23.63
C GLY A 719 -35.62 13.79 -23.97
N ALA A 720 -36.81 13.24 -23.71
CA ALA A 720 -37.14 11.84 -23.98
C ALA A 720 -37.48 11.58 -25.47
N GLY A 721 -36.47 11.50 -26.33
CA GLY A 721 -36.60 11.24 -27.78
C GLY A 721 -37.12 9.84 -28.15
N GLY A 722 -37.18 9.54 -29.45
CA GLY A 722 -37.65 8.22 -29.92
C GLY A 722 -36.74 7.05 -29.52
N SER A 723 -35.43 7.28 -29.48
CA SER A 723 -34.38 6.31 -29.15
C SER A 723 -33.69 6.56 -27.79
N THR A 724 -34.16 7.54 -27.02
CA THR A 724 -33.55 7.93 -25.72
C THR A 724 -34.62 8.25 -24.69
N LEU A 725 -34.36 7.86 -23.44
CA LEU A 725 -35.30 8.08 -22.33
C LEU A 725 -35.22 9.51 -21.76
N GLY A 726 -34.10 10.22 -21.98
CA GLY A 726 -33.90 11.61 -21.54
C GLY A 726 -33.75 11.78 -20.03
N ARG A 727 -33.79 13.03 -19.55
CA ARG A 727 -33.79 13.45 -18.13
C ARG A 727 -35.16 13.99 -17.67
N GLY A 728 -36.21 13.87 -18.48
CA GLY A 728 -37.55 14.34 -18.16
C GLY A 728 -38.26 14.99 -19.34
N PRO A 729 -39.38 15.71 -19.08
CA PRO A 729 -40.08 16.53 -20.07
C PRO A 729 -39.21 17.59 -20.77
N THR A 730 -38.41 18.36 -20.01
CA THR A 730 -37.56 19.45 -20.56
C THR A 730 -36.07 19.12 -20.50
N GLY A 731 -35.68 18.19 -19.64
CA GLY A 731 -34.29 17.87 -19.32
C GLY A 731 -33.78 18.58 -18.05
N SER A 732 -34.58 19.49 -17.48
CA SER A 732 -34.35 20.18 -16.21
C SER A 732 -34.70 19.32 -14.99
N GLU A 733 -35.53 18.30 -15.17
CA GLU A 733 -36.11 17.51 -14.08
C GLU A 733 -35.13 16.46 -13.51
N GLY A 734 -34.03 16.19 -14.22
CA GLY A 734 -32.92 15.37 -13.74
C GLY A 734 -33.24 13.89 -13.53
N ALA A 735 -34.18 13.31 -14.29
CA ALA A 735 -34.55 11.91 -14.14
C ALA A 735 -33.38 10.93 -14.32
N LEU A 736 -33.41 9.80 -13.60
CA LEU A 736 -32.28 8.89 -13.41
C LEU A 736 -32.47 7.47 -13.99
N TYR A 737 -33.45 7.24 -14.87
CA TYR A 737 -33.77 5.92 -15.45
C TYR A 737 -32.93 5.55 -16.70
N SER A 738 -31.81 6.23 -16.98
CA SER A 738 -31.04 6.04 -18.22
C SER A 738 -29.76 5.24 -18.00
N GLY A 739 -29.41 4.38 -18.95
CA GLY A 739 -28.31 3.42 -18.83
C GLY A 739 -28.66 2.19 -17.99
N GLU A 740 -27.67 1.31 -17.78
CA GLU A 740 -27.82 0.08 -17.00
C GLU A 740 -28.32 0.36 -15.58
N ALA A 741 -29.08 -0.56 -14.98
CA ALA A 741 -29.70 -0.36 -13.65
C ALA A 741 -28.71 0.12 -12.57
N ARG A 742 -27.47 -0.38 -12.58
CA ARG A 742 -26.43 0.07 -11.63
C ARG A 742 -26.04 1.56 -11.80
N ALA A 743 -26.12 2.11 -13.00
CA ALA A 743 -25.92 3.54 -13.26
C ALA A 743 -27.00 4.39 -12.58
N GLN A 744 -28.24 3.92 -12.63
CA GLN A 744 -29.40 4.56 -12.04
C GLN A 744 -29.26 4.65 -10.50
N GLY A 745 -28.80 3.55 -9.88
CA GLY A 745 -28.45 3.50 -8.46
C GLY A 745 -27.24 4.38 -8.09
N TRP A 746 -26.15 4.35 -8.87
CA TRP A 746 -24.96 5.16 -8.60
C TRP A 746 -25.17 6.66 -8.80
N ALA A 747 -25.99 7.08 -9.77
CA ALA A 747 -26.39 8.47 -9.93
C ALA A 747 -27.25 8.96 -8.75
N LEU A 748 -28.19 8.13 -8.27
CA LEU A 748 -28.96 8.44 -7.05
C LEU A 748 -28.02 8.59 -5.84
N ARG A 749 -27.16 7.59 -5.59
CA ARG A 749 -26.16 7.61 -4.50
C ARG A 749 -25.32 8.87 -4.55
N SER A 750 -24.73 9.21 -5.70
CA SER A 750 -23.92 10.43 -5.86
C SER A 750 -24.69 11.71 -5.51
N ARG A 751 -25.97 11.83 -5.91
CA ARG A 751 -26.81 12.97 -5.51
C ARG A 751 -27.08 13.00 -4.02
N VAL A 752 -27.62 11.93 -3.44
CA VAL A 752 -28.04 11.94 -2.02
C VAL A 752 -26.85 12.08 -1.08
N HIS A 753 -25.69 11.52 -1.41
CA HIS A 753 -24.46 11.76 -0.66
C HIS A 753 -24.04 13.22 -0.74
N ALA A 754 -23.87 13.79 -1.94
CA ALA A 754 -23.43 15.17 -2.12
C ALA A 754 -24.39 16.18 -1.47
N ALA A 755 -25.70 16.03 -1.71
CA ALA A 755 -26.73 16.85 -1.09
C ALA A 755 -26.72 16.76 0.44
N SER A 756 -26.67 15.54 1.00
CA SER A 756 -26.81 15.33 2.44
C SER A 756 -25.62 15.81 3.27
N VAL A 757 -24.43 15.99 2.66
CA VAL A 757 -23.27 16.60 3.34
C VAL A 757 -23.16 18.11 3.08
N SER A 758 -23.86 18.65 2.08
CA SER A 758 -23.75 20.07 1.70
C SER A 758 -24.28 21.02 2.80
N PRO A 759 -23.65 22.19 3.03
CA PRO A 759 -24.10 23.15 4.04
C PRO A 759 -25.57 23.58 3.87
N ASP A 760 -26.24 23.93 4.97
CA ASP A 760 -27.64 24.39 4.96
C ASP A 760 -27.88 25.58 4.02
N ASN A 761 -26.86 26.42 3.81
CA ASN A 761 -26.94 27.65 3.01
C ASN A 761 -26.36 27.52 1.58
N SER A 762 -25.92 26.34 1.12
CA SER A 762 -25.37 26.20 -0.24
C SER A 762 -26.48 25.91 -1.26
N PRO A 763 -26.65 26.72 -2.32
CA PRO A 763 -27.63 26.48 -3.39
C PRO A 763 -27.53 25.07 -4.00
N GLU A 764 -26.33 24.52 -4.07
CA GLU A 764 -26.00 23.16 -4.51
C GLU A 764 -26.82 22.10 -3.75
N ARG A 765 -27.11 22.31 -2.46
CA ARG A 765 -27.91 21.38 -1.65
C ARG A 765 -29.35 21.36 -2.11
N ALA A 766 -30.03 22.51 -2.07
CA ALA A 766 -31.44 22.63 -2.43
C ALA A 766 -31.69 22.16 -3.87
N TYR A 767 -30.76 22.44 -4.79
CA TYR A 767 -30.78 21.92 -6.15
C TYR A 767 -30.70 20.39 -6.24
N LEU A 768 -29.74 19.76 -5.57
CA LEU A 768 -29.57 18.30 -5.60
C LEU A 768 -30.67 17.55 -4.84
N GLU A 769 -31.20 18.13 -3.76
CA GLU A 769 -32.39 17.63 -3.06
C GLU A 769 -33.62 17.65 -3.98
N LEU A 770 -33.86 18.79 -4.66
CA LEU A 770 -34.97 18.99 -5.59
C LEU A 770 -34.92 18.02 -6.78
N LEU A 771 -33.76 17.86 -7.42
CA LEU A 771 -33.56 16.88 -8.49
C LEU A 771 -33.71 15.43 -8.01
N THR A 772 -33.42 15.14 -6.74
CA THR A 772 -33.62 13.80 -6.17
C THR A 772 -35.10 13.49 -6.01
N VAL A 773 -35.89 14.41 -5.44
CA VAL A 773 -37.35 14.24 -5.30
C VAL A 773 -38.00 14.08 -6.68
N LYS A 774 -37.67 14.95 -7.65
CA LYS A 774 -38.19 14.85 -9.03
C LYS A 774 -37.83 13.51 -9.69
N ALA A 775 -36.61 13.00 -9.50
CA ALA A 775 -36.21 11.70 -10.05
C ALA A 775 -36.97 10.52 -9.43
N LEU A 776 -37.18 10.53 -8.10
CA LEU A 776 -37.96 9.50 -7.40
C LEU A 776 -39.41 9.45 -7.90
N GLU A 777 -40.08 10.59 -8.03
CA GLU A 777 -41.49 10.62 -8.48
C GLU A 777 -41.68 10.18 -9.93
N ILE A 778 -40.68 10.38 -10.80
CA ILE A 778 -40.73 9.82 -12.17
C ILE A 778 -40.51 8.30 -12.15
N TRP A 779 -39.67 7.76 -11.26
CA TRP A 779 -39.59 6.32 -11.03
C TRP A 779 -40.89 5.75 -10.45
N GLU A 780 -41.55 6.43 -9.52
CA GLU A 780 -42.86 6.03 -9.00
C GLU A 780 -43.93 5.98 -10.11
N GLY A 781 -43.82 6.87 -11.10
CA GLY A 781 -44.63 6.81 -12.32
C GLY A 781 -44.31 5.61 -13.21
N LEU A 782 -43.02 5.41 -13.48
CA LEU A 782 -42.50 4.32 -14.30
C LEU A 782 -42.90 2.94 -13.74
N TYR A 783 -42.68 2.73 -12.44
CA TYR A 783 -42.92 1.47 -11.74
C TYR A 783 -44.33 1.35 -11.11
N ASP A 784 -45.21 2.32 -11.40
CA ASP A 784 -46.58 2.46 -10.86
C ASP A 784 -46.71 2.37 -9.32
N VAL A 785 -45.67 2.83 -8.63
CA VAL A 785 -45.66 2.93 -7.17
C VAL A 785 -46.52 4.11 -6.73
N ALA A 786 -47.33 3.92 -5.70
CA ALA A 786 -48.13 4.97 -5.10
C ALA A 786 -47.36 5.60 -3.93
N ASN A 787 -47.16 6.92 -3.97
CA ASN A 787 -46.59 7.70 -2.88
C ASN A 787 -47.53 8.87 -2.54
N PRO A 788 -48.25 8.83 -1.41
CA PRO A 788 -49.13 9.92 -0.99
C PRO A 788 -48.40 11.25 -0.67
N ALA A 789 -47.07 11.25 -0.58
CA ALA A 789 -46.25 12.45 -0.34
C ALA A 789 -45.62 13.04 -1.62
N ALA A 790 -45.98 12.54 -2.81
CA ALA A 790 -45.54 13.06 -4.10
C ALA A 790 -45.98 14.52 -4.32
N LYS A 791 -45.07 15.36 -4.85
CA LYS A 791 -45.24 16.81 -5.03
C LYS A 791 -45.41 17.23 -6.49
N TYR A 792 -45.11 16.34 -7.42
CA TYR A 792 -45.03 16.57 -8.87
C TYR A 792 -45.83 15.50 -9.64
N PRO A 793 -47.17 15.46 -9.51
CA PRO A 793 -48.01 14.43 -10.13
C PRO A 793 -47.90 14.36 -11.66
N ASP A 794 -47.54 15.47 -12.32
CA ASP A 794 -47.25 15.51 -13.76
C ASP A 794 -45.98 14.71 -14.13
N LEU A 795 -44.99 14.66 -13.23
CA LEU A 795 -43.77 13.88 -13.40
C LEU A 795 -44.01 12.39 -13.18
N ARG A 796 -44.88 12.02 -12.22
CA ARG A 796 -45.41 10.65 -12.11
C ARG A 796 -46.17 10.25 -13.37
N THR A 797 -47.02 11.13 -13.88
CA THR A 797 -47.79 10.92 -15.12
C THR A 797 -46.88 10.79 -16.34
N PHE A 798 -45.79 11.56 -16.42
CA PHE A 798 -44.77 11.45 -17.46
C PHE A 798 -44.02 10.11 -17.39
N GLY A 799 -43.56 9.69 -16.21
CA GLY A 799 -42.92 8.39 -16.00
C GLY A 799 -43.80 7.24 -16.49
N ARG A 800 -45.07 7.25 -16.07
CA ARG A 800 -46.07 6.23 -16.47
C ARG A 800 -46.39 6.23 -17.96
N SER A 801 -46.61 7.41 -18.57
CA SER A 801 -47.18 7.52 -19.93
C SER A 801 -46.15 7.72 -21.04
N LYS A 802 -44.91 8.11 -20.73
CA LYS A 802 -43.85 8.42 -21.71
C LYS A 802 -42.59 7.58 -21.56
N ILE A 803 -42.28 7.10 -20.35
CA ILE A 803 -41.08 6.28 -20.10
C ILE A 803 -41.45 4.79 -20.00
N GLY A 804 -42.49 4.43 -19.24
CA GLY A 804 -42.96 3.03 -19.12
C GLY A 804 -43.10 2.29 -20.45
N PRO A 805 -43.84 2.80 -21.45
CA PRO A 805 -43.98 2.15 -22.75
C PRO A 805 -42.68 2.02 -23.58
N LYS A 806 -41.62 2.75 -23.23
CA LYS A 806 -40.29 2.62 -23.85
C LYS A 806 -39.37 1.67 -23.10
N GLU A 807 -39.46 1.68 -21.77
CA GLU A 807 -38.60 0.88 -20.87
C GLU A 807 -39.13 -0.54 -20.68
N PHE A 808 -40.44 -0.78 -20.80
CA PHE A 808 -41.06 -2.11 -20.68
C PHE A 808 -41.86 -2.50 -21.95
N PRO A 809 -41.22 -2.54 -23.14
CA PRO A 809 -41.92 -2.76 -24.42
C PRO A 809 -42.64 -4.11 -24.45
N TYR A 810 -42.01 -5.17 -23.93
CA TYR A 810 -42.55 -6.52 -23.84
C TYR A 810 -43.86 -6.62 -23.04
N ALA A 811 -44.04 -5.74 -22.05
CA ALA A 811 -45.21 -5.71 -21.17
C ALA A 811 -46.17 -4.53 -21.47
N ALA A 812 -46.10 -3.95 -22.68
CA ALA A 812 -46.87 -2.78 -23.11
C ALA A 812 -46.77 -1.57 -22.15
N GLY A 813 -45.63 -1.42 -21.46
CA GLY A 813 -45.39 -0.38 -20.46
C GLY A 813 -45.81 -0.72 -19.02
N ALA A 814 -46.31 -1.93 -18.76
CA ALA A 814 -46.56 -2.40 -17.40
C ALA A 814 -45.25 -2.81 -16.69
N PRO A 815 -45.04 -2.41 -15.42
CA PRO A 815 -43.87 -2.79 -14.63
C PRO A 815 -43.99 -4.23 -14.09
N SER A 816 -42.86 -4.79 -13.64
CA SER A 816 -42.83 -6.14 -13.08
C SER A 816 -43.64 -6.24 -11.77
N PRO A 817 -44.60 -7.19 -11.64
CA PRO A 817 -45.31 -7.40 -10.38
C PRO A 817 -44.36 -7.86 -9.26
N LEU A 818 -43.34 -8.65 -9.63
CA LEU A 818 -42.30 -9.14 -8.72
C LEU A 818 -41.28 -8.07 -8.29
N GLY A 819 -41.39 -6.84 -8.80
CA GLY A 819 -40.49 -5.73 -8.46
C GLY A 819 -39.19 -5.71 -9.27
N GLN A 820 -39.07 -6.52 -10.34
CA GLN A 820 -37.88 -6.52 -11.18
C GLN A 820 -37.67 -5.16 -11.87
N TRP A 821 -36.44 -4.63 -11.77
CA TRP A 821 -36.11 -3.28 -12.21
C TRP A 821 -36.04 -3.14 -13.75
N SER A 822 -35.52 -4.15 -14.44
CA SER A 822 -35.35 -4.16 -15.91
C SER A 822 -35.68 -5.54 -16.50
N HIS A 823 -36.15 -5.55 -17.75
CA HIS A 823 -36.52 -6.79 -18.43
C HIS A 823 -35.33 -7.51 -19.07
N SER A 824 -34.31 -6.79 -19.52
CA SER A 824 -33.05 -7.32 -20.04
C SER A 824 -32.00 -6.23 -20.10
N GLU A 825 -30.73 -6.61 -20.25
CA GLU A 825 -29.70 -5.67 -20.72
C GLU A 825 -29.85 -5.46 -22.23
N GLN A 826 -29.65 -4.22 -22.70
CA GLN A 826 -29.80 -3.88 -24.13
C GLN A 826 -28.59 -4.34 -24.96
N LYS A 827 -28.53 -5.63 -25.28
CA LYS A 827 -27.93 -6.18 -26.53
C LYS A 827 -28.18 -7.68 -26.64
N GLU A 828 -28.47 -8.12 -27.86
CA GLU A 828 -28.78 -9.52 -28.23
C GLU A 828 -27.59 -10.48 -28.06
N THR A 829 -26.41 -9.98 -27.66
CA THR A 829 -25.13 -10.70 -27.68
C THR A 829 -24.72 -11.34 -26.34
N THR A 830 -25.61 -11.41 -25.34
CA THR A 830 -25.31 -12.08 -24.04
C THR A 830 -26.38 -13.09 -23.60
N PHE A 831 -27.28 -13.48 -24.50
CA PHE A 831 -28.13 -14.67 -24.33
C PHE A 831 -27.31 -15.92 -24.66
N SER A 832 -26.59 -16.44 -23.66
CA SER A 832 -25.92 -17.73 -23.77
C SER A 832 -26.82 -18.85 -23.24
N ASP A 833 -26.73 -20.03 -23.84
CA ASP A 833 -27.57 -21.20 -23.55
C ASP A 833 -27.39 -21.78 -22.13
N GLY A 834 -26.45 -21.24 -21.34
CA GLY A 834 -26.03 -21.77 -20.04
C GLY A 834 -26.81 -21.29 -18.82
N TYR A 835 -27.71 -20.31 -18.91
CA TYR A 835 -28.36 -19.71 -17.73
C TYR A 835 -29.86 -20.03 -17.59
N TYR A 836 -30.59 -20.12 -18.70
CA TYR A 836 -32.05 -20.13 -18.71
C TYR A 836 -32.61 -21.34 -19.47
N ASP A 837 -33.81 -21.74 -19.12
CA ASP A 837 -34.63 -22.65 -19.92
C ASP A 837 -35.42 -21.82 -20.95
N TYR A 838 -34.96 -21.82 -22.21
CA TYR A 838 -35.56 -21.04 -23.30
C TYR A 838 -36.95 -21.51 -23.73
N SER A 839 -37.44 -22.65 -23.21
CA SER A 839 -38.87 -23.02 -23.34
C SER A 839 -39.78 -22.23 -22.39
N LYS A 840 -39.20 -21.54 -21.39
CA LYS A 840 -39.91 -20.82 -20.32
C LYS A 840 -39.52 -19.35 -20.21
N ALA A 841 -38.27 -18.98 -20.49
CA ALA A 841 -37.76 -17.61 -20.44
C ALA A 841 -37.50 -17.04 -21.84
N ALA A 842 -38.00 -15.83 -22.10
CA ALA A 842 -37.69 -15.05 -23.30
C ALA A 842 -36.51 -14.10 -23.03
N ALA A 843 -36.39 -13.62 -21.79
CA ALA A 843 -35.29 -12.76 -21.38
C ALA A 843 -34.98 -12.88 -19.87
N GLY A 844 -33.83 -12.33 -19.49
CA GLY A 844 -33.36 -12.21 -18.12
C GLY A 844 -32.40 -11.04 -17.96
N ALA A 845 -32.17 -10.64 -16.71
CA ALA A 845 -31.32 -9.50 -16.34
C ALA A 845 -30.24 -9.90 -15.32
N SER A 846 -29.28 -9.01 -15.04
CA SER A 846 -28.39 -9.11 -13.87
C SER A 846 -29.11 -8.64 -12.60
N PRO A 847 -29.53 -9.53 -11.67
CA PRO A 847 -30.21 -9.09 -10.45
C PRO A 847 -29.27 -8.25 -9.57
N TRP A 848 -27.97 -8.53 -9.57
CA TRP A 848 -26.96 -7.76 -8.83
C TRP A 848 -26.93 -6.27 -9.18
N MET A 849 -27.28 -5.87 -10.42
CA MET A 849 -27.37 -4.45 -10.76
C MET A 849 -28.57 -3.78 -10.09
N ALA A 850 -29.71 -4.47 -9.99
CA ALA A 850 -30.88 -3.99 -9.27
C ALA A 850 -30.63 -3.97 -7.75
N HIS A 851 -29.82 -4.88 -7.20
CA HIS A 851 -29.41 -4.83 -5.79
C HIS A 851 -28.66 -3.53 -5.46
N LEU A 852 -27.86 -3.00 -6.39
CA LEU A 852 -27.22 -1.68 -6.22
C LEU A 852 -28.22 -0.52 -6.27
N VAL A 853 -29.34 -0.66 -6.98
CA VAL A 853 -30.47 0.30 -6.93
C VAL A 853 -31.19 0.22 -5.58
N ILE A 854 -31.48 -0.99 -5.08
CA ILE A 854 -32.06 -1.19 -3.74
C ILE A 854 -31.15 -0.56 -2.67
N LEU A 855 -29.84 -0.81 -2.75
CA LEU A 855 -28.83 -0.25 -1.84
C LEU A 855 -28.81 1.27 -1.87
N ALA A 856 -28.91 1.89 -3.06
CA ALA A 856 -28.99 3.34 -3.21
C ALA A 856 -30.32 3.93 -2.69
N LEU A 857 -31.44 3.24 -2.89
CA LEU A 857 -32.76 3.64 -2.38
C LEU A 857 -32.85 3.52 -0.85
N GLY A 858 -32.34 2.43 -0.27
CA GLY A 858 -32.23 2.27 1.19
C GLY A 858 -31.31 3.32 1.81
N ARG A 859 -30.18 3.63 1.14
CA ARG A 859 -29.28 4.72 1.54
C ARG A 859 -29.92 6.10 1.43
N ALA A 860 -30.78 6.33 0.44
CA ALA A 860 -31.54 7.56 0.30
C ALA A 860 -32.63 7.70 1.39
N GLU A 861 -33.37 6.64 1.69
CA GLU A 861 -34.34 6.61 2.80
C GLU A 861 -33.67 6.86 4.16
N GLU A 862 -32.54 6.20 4.41
CA GLU A 862 -31.69 6.39 5.61
C GLU A 862 -31.27 7.85 5.81
N LEU A 863 -31.00 8.57 4.71
CA LEU A 863 -30.62 9.99 4.68
C LEU A 863 -31.81 10.96 4.77
N GLY A 864 -33.06 10.47 4.71
CA GLY A 864 -34.29 11.25 4.87
C GLY A 864 -35.05 11.58 3.57
N TYR A 865 -34.67 11.00 2.43
CA TYR A 865 -35.40 11.18 1.16
C TYR A 865 -36.62 10.23 1.11
N PRO A 866 -37.69 10.56 0.37
CA PRO A 866 -38.91 9.74 0.28
C PRO A 866 -38.74 8.49 -0.61
N ALA A 867 -37.61 7.78 -0.49
CA ALA A 867 -37.25 6.63 -1.32
C ALA A 867 -37.92 5.31 -0.90
N GLY A 868 -38.51 5.25 0.30
CA GLY A 868 -39.13 4.05 0.87
C GLY A 868 -40.13 3.31 -0.02
N PRO A 869 -41.10 3.98 -0.68
CA PRO A 869 -42.02 3.32 -1.61
C PRO A 869 -41.30 2.62 -2.77
N MET A 870 -40.29 3.26 -3.35
CA MET A 870 -39.46 2.66 -4.40
C MET A 870 -38.57 1.54 -3.87
N LYS A 871 -37.99 1.69 -2.68
CA LYS A 871 -37.24 0.62 -1.97
C LYS A 871 -38.14 -0.61 -1.77
N GLY A 872 -39.39 -0.41 -1.33
CA GLY A 872 -40.40 -1.44 -1.17
C GLY A 872 -40.88 -2.06 -2.48
N PHE A 873 -40.77 -1.36 -3.61
CA PHE A 873 -41.00 -1.94 -4.93
C PHE A 873 -39.89 -2.92 -5.32
N VAL A 874 -38.65 -2.43 -5.44
CA VAL A 874 -37.54 -3.24 -5.98
C VAL A 874 -36.99 -4.24 -4.95
N GLY A 875 -37.14 -3.97 -3.66
CA GLY A 875 -36.83 -4.89 -2.56
C GLY A 875 -37.53 -6.25 -2.68
N ARG A 876 -38.69 -6.33 -3.38
CA ARG A 876 -39.39 -7.59 -3.65
C ARG A 876 -38.55 -8.58 -4.47
N MET A 877 -37.55 -8.14 -5.24
CA MET A 877 -36.58 -9.01 -5.92
C MET A 877 -35.80 -9.91 -4.96
N LEU A 878 -35.64 -9.47 -3.70
CA LEU A 878 -34.87 -10.15 -2.66
C LEU A 878 -35.79 -10.71 -1.57
N THR A 879 -36.81 -9.96 -1.15
CA THR A 879 -37.70 -10.38 -0.05
C THR A 879 -38.85 -11.29 -0.48
N GLY A 880 -39.37 -11.13 -1.69
CA GLY A 880 -40.39 -12.03 -2.25
C GLY A 880 -39.95 -13.49 -2.30
N PRO A 881 -38.72 -13.79 -2.80
CA PRO A 881 -38.12 -15.12 -2.70
C PRO A 881 -37.96 -15.61 -1.26
N ALA A 882 -37.55 -14.75 -0.32
CA ALA A 882 -37.45 -15.11 1.10
C ALA A 882 -38.78 -15.51 1.73
N THR A 883 -39.91 -14.98 1.23
CA THR A 883 -41.28 -15.38 1.60
C THR A 883 -41.87 -16.52 0.76
N THR A 884 -41.17 -17.03 -0.25
CA THR A 884 -41.69 -18.07 -1.16
C THR A 884 -41.25 -19.46 -0.69
N GLU A 885 -42.20 -20.26 -0.21
CA GLU A 885 -41.93 -21.67 0.14
C GLU A 885 -41.39 -22.44 -1.08
N GLY A 886 -40.29 -23.18 -0.88
CA GLY A 886 -39.62 -23.94 -1.94
C GLY A 886 -38.60 -23.16 -2.79
N PHE A 887 -38.40 -21.85 -2.56
CA PHE A 887 -37.39 -21.08 -3.28
C PHE A 887 -35.98 -21.15 -2.65
N PRO A 888 -34.93 -21.57 -3.40
CA PRO A 888 -33.56 -21.59 -2.91
C PRO A 888 -32.92 -20.18 -2.91
N LEU A 889 -32.72 -19.61 -1.72
CA LEU A 889 -32.22 -18.24 -1.54
C LEU A 889 -30.77 -18.03 -2.02
N GLU A 890 -30.04 -19.12 -2.27
CA GLU A 890 -28.74 -19.14 -2.92
C GLU A 890 -28.76 -18.51 -4.32
N LEU A 891 -29.90 -18.61 -5.04
CA LEU A 891 -30.07 -18.01 -6.37
C LEU A 891 -30.15 -16.48 -6.35
N LEU A 892 -30.32 -15.85 -5.19
CA LEU A 892 -30.27 -14.39 -5.09
C LEU A 892 -28.85 -13.84 -5.31
N SER A 893 -27.83 -14.68 -5.18
CA SER A 893 -26.43 -14.40 -5.56
C SER A 893 -26.11 -14.67 -7.03
N ALA A 894 -27.06 -15.19 -7.83
CA ALA A 894 -26.81 -15.57 -9.21
C ALA A 894 -26.43 -14.37 -10.09
N TYR A 895 -25.49 -14.58 -11.03
CA TYR A 895 -25.10 -13.55 -12.01
C TYR A 895 -26.26 -13.12 -12.93
N ARG A 896 -27.20 -14.04 -13.20
CA ARG A 896 -28.34 -13.87 -14.11
C ARG A 896 -29.66 -14.27 -13.43
N GLN A 897 -30.78 -13.70 -13.86
CA GLN A 897 -32.13 -14.04 -13.39
C GLN A 897 -33.17 -13.94 -14.52
N PRO A 898 -34.04 -14.95 -14.75
CA PRO A 898 -35.19 -14.85 -15.65
C PRO A 898 -36.15 -13.71 -15.28
N SER A 899 -36.66 -12.98 -16.27
CA SER A 899 -37.53 -11.81 -16.07
C SER A 899 -38.79 -11.85 -16.95
N ILE A 900 -38.62 -12.24 -18.21
CA ILE A 900 -39.69 -12.33 -19.20
C ILE A 900 -39.94 -13.79 -19.60
N ARG A 901 -41.21 -14.16 -19.69
CA ARG A 901 -41.71 -15.51 -19.94
C ARG A 901 -41.90 -15.79 -21.44
N GLN A 902 -41.73 -17.06 -21.83
CA GLN A 902 -42.23 -17.63 -23.10
C GLN A 902 -43.55 -18.38 -22.86
N PRO A 903 -44.48 -18.42 -23.84
CA PRO A 903 -44.40 -17.82 -25.17
C PRO A 903 -44.98 -16.39 -25.25
N ASP A 904 -45.49 -15.85 -24.15
CA ASP A 904 -46.33 -14.64 -24.17
C ASP A 904 -45.59 -13.31 -24.02
N GLY A 905 -44.28 -13.34 -23.73
CA GLY A 905 -43.47 -12.13 -23.59
C GLY A 905 -43.79 -11.29 -22.35
N LEU A 906 -44.57 -11.81 -21.41
CA LEU A 906 -44.95 -11.08 -20.20
C LEU A 906 -43.94 -11.29 -19.05
N TRP A 907 -43.97 -10.40 -18.05
CA TRP A 907 -43.23 -10.61 -16.81
C TRP A 907 -43.65 -11.92 -16.11
N PHE A 908 -42.70 -12.58 -15.44
CA PHE A 908 -43.05 -13.62 -14.47
C PHE A 908 -43.92 -13.05 -13.33
N THR A 909 -44.90 -13.84 -12.88
CA THR A 909 -45.89 -13.41 -11.87
C THR A 909 -45.73 -14.08 -10.51
N ASN A 910 -44.86 -15.08 -10.38
CA ASN A 910 -44.49 -15.72 -9.12
C ASN A 910 -43.05 -16.25 -9.17
N TRP A 911 -42.42 -16.40 -8.01
CA TRP A 911 -41.01 -16.75 -7.90
C TRP A 911 -40.69 -18.21 -8.25
N LEU A 912 -41.65 -19.14 -8.11
CA LEU A 912 -41.45 -20.53 -8.53
C LEU A 912 -41.34 -20.66 -10.06
N GLN A 913 -42.10 -19.88 -10.83
CA GLN A 913 -41.90 -19.78 -12.28
C GLN A 913 -40.52 -19.22 -12.66
N VAL A 914 -40.01 -18.22 -11.92
CA VAL A 914 -38.65 -17.70 -12.13
C VAL A 914 -37.62 -18.79 -11.83
N GLN A 915 -37.75 -19.49 -10.71
CA GLN A 915 -36.92 -20.65 -10.32
C GLN A 915 -36.91 -21.74 -11.40
N ASP A 916 -38.06 -22.11 -11.95
CA ASP A 916 -38.15 -23.19 -12.94
C ASP A 916 -37.77 -22.78 -14.37
N ALA A 917 -37.64 -21.48 -14.62
CA ALA A 917 -37.06 -20.91 -15.82
C ALA A 917 -35.52 -20.77 -15.77
N TYR A 918 -34.86 -21.03 -14.64
CA TYR A 918 -33.42 -21.26 -14.59
C TYR A 918 -33.06 -22.64 -15.15
N LEU A 919 -31.97 -22.69 -15.94
CA LEU A 919 -31.38 -23.95 -16.38
C LEU A 919 -30.97 -24.79 -15.16
N ALA A 920 -31.33 -26.07 -15.14
CA ALA A 920 -31.19 -26.93 -13.96
C ALA A 920 -29.73 -27.09 -13.49
N THR A 921 -28.78 -27.17 -14.43
CA THR A 921 -27.33 -27.21 -14.15
C THR A 921 -26.83 -25.93 -13.50
N TYR A 922 -27.23 -24.76 -14.01
CA TYR A 922 -26.82 -23.46 -13.46
C TYR A 922 -27.41 -23.21 -12.07
N ARG A 923 -28.68 -23.58 -11.86
CA ARG A 923 -29.33 -23.57 -10.54
C ARG A 923 -28.58 -24.45 -9.53
N ALA A 924 -28.15 -25.66 -9.93
CA ALA A 924 -27.33 -26.52 -9.09
C ALA A 924 -25.93 -25.93 -8.84
N GLU A 925 -25.32 -25.26 -9.82
CA GLU A 925 -24.01 -24.63 -9.67
C GLU A 925 -24.02 -23.47 -8.67
N GLU A 926 -24.97 -22.53 -8.73
CA GLU A 926 -25.03 -21.41 -7.80
C GLU A 926 -25.35 -21.88 -6.35
N ILE A 927 -26.19 -22.91 -6.19
CA ILE A 927 -26.39 -23.56 -4.88
C ILE A 927 -25.09 -24.21 -4.39
N ALA A 928 -24.32 -24.88 -5.26
CA ALA A 928 -23.04 -25.49 -4.89
C ALA A 928 -21.95 -24.44 -4.57
N ARG A 929 -21.90 -23.31 -5.29
CA ARG A 929 -21.01 -22.17 -5.00
C ARG A 929 -21.33 -21.56 -3.64
N TYR A 930 -22.62 -21.37 -3.32
CA TYR A 930 -23.05 -20.96 -1.98
C TYR A 930 -22.58 -21.98 -0.93
N ALA A 931 -22.91 -23.26 -1.13
CA ALA A 931 -22.68 -24.36 -0.18
C ALA A 931 -21.19 -24.71 0.05
N THR A 932 -20.30 -24.48 -0.91
CA THR A 932 -18.85 -24.71 -0.78
C THR A 932 -18.11 -23.56 -0.11
N GLY A 933 -18.57 -22.30 -0.30
CA GLY A 933 -18.10 -21.15 0.49
C GLY A 933 -16.60 -20.81 0.35
N VAL A 934 -15.95 -21.22 -0.74
CA VAL A 934 -14.49 -21.26 -0.91
C VAL A 934 -13.82 -19.89 -0.69
N THR A 935 -14.46 -18.80 -1.11
CA THR A 935 -14.16 -17.42 -0.70
C THR A 935 -15.42 -16.55 -0.88
N ILE A 936 -15.50 -15.45 -0.13
CA ILE A 936 -16.31 -14.30 -0.51
C ILE A 936 -15.40 -13.28 -1.19
N ASP A 937 -15.76 -12.83 -2.40
CA ASP A 937 -15.16 -11.62 -2.96
C ASP A 937 -15.69 -10.42 -2.17
N ALA A 938 -14.91 -9.97 -1.19
CA ALA A 938 -15.18 -8.81 -0.37
C ALA A 938 -15.00 -7.48 -1.13
N GLU A 939 -14.53 -7.49 -2.38
CA GLU A 939 -14.42 -6.30 -3.22
C GLU A 939 -15.65 -6.11 -4.12
N PHE A 940 -16.18 -7.15 -4.78
CA PHE A 940 -17.42 -7.00 -5.59
C PHE A 940 -18.31 -8.26 -5.73
N GLY A 941 -18.18 -9.25 -4.86
CA GLY A 941 -18.96 -10.49 -4.95
C GLY A 941 -20.46 -10.24 -4.77
N TYR A 942 -21.30 -10.83 -5.63
CA TYR A 942 -22.76 -10.74 -5.55
C TYR A 942 -23.28 -11.18 -4.17
N ASN A 943 -22.63 -12.19 -3.59
CA ASN A 943 -22.75 -12.65 -2.20
C ASN A 943 -22.68 -11.51 -1.17
N ALA A 944 -21.67 -10.64 -1.29
CA ALA A 944 -21.45 -9.49 -0.42
C ALA A 944 -22.47 -8.37 -0.71
N ILE A 945 -22.82 -8.17 -1.97
CA ILE A 945 -23.84 -7.19 -2.39
C ILE A 945 -25.21 -7.56 -1.81
N VAL A 946 -25.64 -8.83 -1.82
CA VAL A 946 -26.92 -9.25 -1.22
C VAL A 946 -26.90 -9.12 0.30
N LEU A 947 -25.79 -9.44 0.97
CA LEU A 947 -25.61 -9.20 2.41
C LEU A 947 -25.77 -7.70 2.75
N ALA A 948 -25.07 -6.83 2.02
CA ALA A 948 -25.16 -5.37 2.19
C ALA A 948 -26.56 -4.81 1.88
N THR A 949 -27.23 -5.36 0.86
CA THR A 949 -28.53 -4.87 0.38
C THR A 949 -29.67 -5.32 1.32
N SER A 950 -29.65 -6.57 1.77
CA SER A 950 -30.68 -7.12 2.67
C SER A 950 -30.74 -6.42 4.03
N ALA A 951 -29.64 -5.80 4.48
CA ALA A 951 -29.60 -4.95 5.66
C ALA A 951 -30.58 -3.74 5.58
N TYR A 952 -30.87 -3.23 4.38
CA TYR A 952 -31.83 -2.13 4.16
C TYR A 952 -33.28 -2.59 3.96
N LEU A 953 -33.54 -3.91 4.01
CA LEU A 953 -34.84 -4.52 3.68
C LEU A 953 -35.50 -5.21 4.88
N THR A 954 -34.90 -5.19 6.08
CA THR A 954 -35.42 -5.92 7.24
C THR A 954 -36.73 -5.39 7.81
N ASP A 955 -37.14 -4.19 7.41
CA ASP A 955 -38.46 -3.59 7.61
C ASP A 955 -39.54 -4.18 6.68
N LEU A 956 -39.15 -4.88 5.60
CA LEU A 956 -40.07 -5.54 4.67
C LEU A 956 -40.31 -7.01 5.07
N PRO A 957 -41.49 -7.59 4.75
CA PRO A 957 -41.78 -9.00 4.98
C PRO A 957 -40.71 -9.92 4.36
N GLY A 958 -40.16 -10.85 5.14
CA GLY A 958 -39.08 -11.75 4.73
C GLY A 958 -37.66 -11.16 4.74
N GLY A 959 -37.49 -9.84 4.83
CA GLY A 959 -36.16 -9.21 4.81
C GLY A 959 -35.26 -9.60 5.98
N ALA A 960 -35.83 -9.73 7.19
CA ALA A 960 -35.09 -10.21 8.37
C ALA A 960 -34.59 -11.67 8.22
N GLN A 961 -35.39 -12.53 7.58
CA GLN A 961 -35.02 -13.92 7.27
C GLN A 961 -33.90 -13.97 6.22
N LEU A 962 -33.99 -13.14 5.17
CA LEU A 962 -32.96 -13.02 4.15
C LEU A 962 -31.62 -12.54 4.73
N TYR A 963 -31.64 -11.44 5.50
CA TYR A 963 -30.43 -10.91 6.11
C TYR A 963 -29.80 -11.94 7.06
N LYS A 964 -30.63 -12.66 7.84
CA LYS A 964 -30.15 -13.76 8.69
C LYS A 964 -29.45 -14.85 7.86
N PHE A 965 -30.07 -15.35 6.79
CA PHE A 965 -29.51 -16.41 5.94
C PHE A 965 -28.13 -16.05 5.38
N TYR A 966 -27.95 -14.84 4.83
CA TYR A 966 -26.67 -14.37 4.30
C TYR A 966 -25.65 -14.05 5.42
N SER A 967 -26.08 -13.46 6.54
CA SER A 967 -25.18 -13.02 7.61
C SER A 967 -24.68 -14.16 8.51
N GLU A 968 -25.48 -15.21 8.76
CA GLU A 968 -25.03 -16.39 9.51
C GLU A 968 -23.90 -17.14 8.79
N ARG A 969 -23.97 -17.23 7.44
CA ARG A 969 -22.98 -17.94 6.64
C ARG A 969 -21.72 -17.13 6.35
N TRP A 970 -21.86 -15.85 6.01
CA TRP A 970 -20.73 -15.04 5.50
C TRP A 970 -20.37 -13.81 6.34
N GLY A 971 -21.24 -13.37 7.25
CA GLY A 971 -20.96 -12.21 8.10
C GLY A 971 -19.71 -12.37 8.97
N ASN A 972 -19.26 -13.61 9.23
CA ASN A 972 -18.07 -13.92 10.03
C ASN A 972 -16.80 -14.23 9.20
N LEU A 973 -16.78 -14.03 7.88
CA LEU A 973 -15.62 -14.33 7.05
C LEU A 973 -14.51 -13.27 7.16
N VAL A 974 -13.27 -13.73 7.34
CA VAL A 974 -12.05 -12.89 7.51
C VAL A 974 -11.75 -12.00 6.29
N GLU A 975 -12.25 -12.35 5.10
CA GLU A 975 -12.12 -11.46 3.93
C GLU A 975 -12.90 -10.14 4.11
N LEU A 976 -14.01 -10.14 4.87
CA LEU A 976 -14.72 -8.91 5.24
C LEU A 976 -13.95 -8.07 6.27
N ASP A 977 -12.99 -8.63 7.01
CA ASP A 977 -12.06 -7.84 7.82
C ASP A 977 -11.03 -7.12 6.93
N ARG A 978 -10.62 -7.74 5.81
CA ARG A 978 -9.73 -7.09 4.82
C ARG A 978 -10.44 -6.02 3.99
N SER A 979 -11.74 -6.17 3.73
CA SER A 979 -12.55 -5.19 2.99
C SER A 979 -14.00 -5.10 3.52
N PRO A 980 -14.25 -4.34 4.60
CA PRO A 980 -15.57 -4.28 5.25
C PRO A 980 -16.63 -3.45 4.50
N LYS A 981 -16.41 -3.04 3.24
CA LYS A 981 -17.32 -2.11 2.54
C LYS A 981 -18.72 -2.64 2.26
N TRP A 982 -18.89 -3.96 2.24
CA TRP A 982 -20.19 -4.64 2.12
C TRP A 982 -20.70 -5.21 3.45
N ALA A 983 -19.94 -5.07 4.55
CA ALA A 983 -20.33 -5.56 5.86
C ALA A 983 -21.27 -4.55 6.54
N LEU A 984 -22.54 -4.53 6.13
CA LEU A 984 -23.58 -3.66 6.68
C LEU A 984 -24.55 -4.42 7.61
N LYS A 985 -25.24 -3.67 8.46
CA LYS A 985 -26.26 -4.16 9.40
C LYS A 985 -27.60 -3.43 9.23
N PRO A 986 -28.72 -4.11 9.57
CA PRO A 986 -30.01 -3.48 9.88
C PRO A 986 -29.89 -2.32 10.87
N ARG A 987 -30.91 -1.46 10.92
CA ARG A 987 -31.03 -0.31 11.83
C ARG A 987 -32.24 -0.42 12.74
#